data_AF-A0A9D6RM46-F1
#
_entry.id   AF-A0A9D6RM46-F1
#
_cell.length_a   1.000
_cell.length_b   1.000
_cell.length_c   1.000
_cell.angle_alpha   90.00
_cell.angle_beta   90.00
_cell.angle_gamma   90.00
#
_symmetry.space_group_name_H-M   'P 1'
#
loop_
_entity.id
_entity.type
_entity.pdbx_description
1 polymer ?
#
loop_
_entity_poly.entity_id
_entity_poly.type
_entity_poly.pdbx_seq_one_letter_code
_entity_poly.pdbx_strand_id
1 'polypeptide(L)'
;MTDSAVCKAGAALETLVHQFSDPLSFYRELIQNSLDANSRRVDVTIGLEDGMMVIVVADSGEGMNAEIIDTRLTRLFSSGKEGDLTRIGRFGIGFVSVFAVEPQAVVVDTSREGENWRMVFKADRTFVRLAMDEPVDGTRIRLYKPATAGECDDFVRRSREAIRYWCRHVLGEIRFQGEVLNEPFGIDSPCTVHRSRPGTEIAVGYARDGQPFLGLYNGGLTLMESRQAHALRGLAAKVNSRYLEHTLTRDGVVQDARFAELMAEVRELASTELPDLLLEKLEERVLAEEDADFFYQAAAEHFGYPFRRVWRASELSHRSGELDGEDWLCRPHRHPGGHVLYGPYTTELPPGRYSARTRLKVECPPPDVENLCQLEVYDAASERVLASRWVRPGDLARGTTWTDLALDFAAAAGQRLEFRTMWAGTATLRVRQVEVVGGQRVAPGARPAHLDRVVFRSAAGGQLRLGDCLDVAYTAPTGSPLVRALPDPVVRARPGDAAWRFLEVLRDRPPLEAAAVWCLPRTTDPAAEERAEPLREAVRKLLKTRGARVSEVRLAELGSGFGVALAQSRFGEPVELAEAGRLPGGLLARPVVVALNADHPLVDTLISAASREPFLCAYLLVKRFLQPAPEDDAELALAAWRVRCR
;
A
#
# COMPACT_ATOMS: atom_id res chain seq x y z
N MET A 1 9.71 -55.78 -33.35
CA MET A 1 9.47 -54.91 -32.16
C MET A 1 10.00 -53.48 -32.44
N THR A 2 9.65 -52.85 -33.57
CA THR A 2 10.42 -51.69 -34.08
C THR A 2 9.61 -50.45 -34.46
N ASP A 3 8.30 -50.50 -34.72
CA ASP A 3 7.52 -49.28 -35.06
C ASP A 3 6.79 -48.63 -33.88
N SER A 4 6.31 -49.43 -32.92
CA SER A 4 5.49 -48.91 -31.81
C SER A 4 6.29 -48.06 -30.79
N ALA A 5 7.59 -48.32 -30.62
CA ALA A 5 8.43 -47.59 -29.66
C ALA A 5 8.90 -46.23 -30.20
N VAL A 6 9.20 -46.14 -31.49
CA VAL A 6 9.59 -44.89 -32.17
C VAL A 6 8.43 -43.91 -32.19
N CYS A 7 7.21 -44.40 -32.46
CA CYS A 7 6.00 -43.58 -32.45
C CYS A 7 5.68 -42.98 -31.06
N LYS A 8 5.96 -43.71 -29.97
CA LYS A 8 5.77 -43.23 -28.59
C LYS A 8 6.76 -42.14 -28.16
N ALA A 9 8.03 -42.23 -28.58
CA ALA A 9 9.04 -41.22 -28.28
C ALA A 9 8.77 -39.90 -29.03
N GLY A 10 8.34 -39.98 -30.30
CA GLY A 10 7.92 -38.80 -31.07
C GLY A 10 6.72 -38.07 -30.47
N ALA A 11 5.70 -38.81 -30.02
CA ALA A 11 4.51 -38.23 -29.38
C ALA A 11 4.80 -37.58 -28.01
N ALA A 12 5.74 -38.14 -27.24
CA ALA A 12 6.18 -37.54 -25.97
C ALA A 12 6.93 -36.21 -26.19
N LEU A 13 7.73 -36.12 -27.25
CA LEU A 13 8.44 -34.90 -27.64
C LEU A 13 7.48 -33.81 -28.14
N GLU A 14 6.46 -34.17 -28.91
CA GLU A 14 5.39 -33.25 -29.31
C GLU A 14 4.62 -32.72 -28.10
N THR A 15 4.30 -33.59 -27.14
CA THR A 15 3.63 -33.19 -25.90
C THR A 15 4.47 -32.19 -25.11
N LEU A 16 5.80 -32.37 -25.04
CA LEU A 16 6.73 -31.43 -24.39
C LEU A 16 6.83 -30.08 -25.11
N VAL A 17 6.85 -30.06 -26.45
CA VAL A 17 6.86 -28.81 -27.23
C VAL A 17 5.56 -28.01 -26.99
N HIS A 18 4.41 -28.70 -26.93
CA HIS A 18 3.12 -28.07 -26.68
C HIS A 18 2.87 -27.69 -25.20
N GLN A 19 3.75 -28.08 -24.27
CA GLN A 19 3.65 -27.67 -22.87
C GLN A 19 4.12 -26.24 -22.62
N PHE A 20 4.87 -25.63 -23.55
CA PHE A 20 5.27 -24.23 -23.43
C PHE A 20 4.09 -23.31 -23.82
N SER A 21 3.63 -22.50 -22.87
CA SER A 21 2.50 -21.58 -23.05
C SER A 21 2.79 -20.43 -24.03
N ASP A 22 4.06 -20.05 -24.18
CA ASP A 22 4.53 -19.07 -25.17
C ASP A 22 5.66 -19.66 -26.05
N PRO A 23 5.47 -19.74 -27.38
CA PRO A 23 6.50 -20.19 -28.32
C PRO A 23 7.83 -19.44 -28.23
N LEU A 24 7.83 -18.16 -27.79
CA LEU A 24 9.06 -17.36 -27.67
C LEU A 24 9.85 -17.64 -26.37
N SER A 25 9.36 -18.53 -25.51
CA SER A 25 10.07 -18.96 -24.30
C SER A 25 11.42 -19.62 -24.61
N PHE A 26 11.67 -20.06 -25.85
CA PHE A 26 12.97 -20.61 -26.25
C PHE A 26 14.13 -19.63 -26.03
N TYR A 27 13.89 -18.31 -26.09
CA TYR A 27 14.93 -17.32 -25.80
C TYR A 27 15.46 -17.47 -24.38
N ARG A 28 14.56 -17.66 -23.40
CA ARG A 28 14.93 -17.89 -22.00
C ARG A 28 15.85 -19.10 -21.88
N GLU A 29 15.49 -20.20 -22.53
CA GLU A 29 16.26 -21.46 -22.47
C GLU A 29 17.62 -21.33 -23.16
N LEU A 30 17.69 -20.72 -24.34
CA LEU A 30 18.94 -20.53 -25.06
C LEU A 30 19.88 -19.58 -24.33
N ILE A 31 19.38 -18.43 -23.86
CA ILE A 31 20.17 -17.47 -23.08
C ILE A 31 20.68 -18.12 -21.79
N GLN A 32 19.83 -18.89 -21.09
CA GLN A 32 20.27 -19.62 -19.90
C GLN A 32 21.41 -20.60 -20.24
N ASN A 33 21.28 -21.39 -21.30
CA ASN A 33 22.32 -22.34 -21.70
C ASN A 33 23.65 -21.63 -22.01
N SER A 34 23.59 -20.46 -22.66
CA SER A 34 24.76 -19.63 -22.92
C SER A 34 25.42 -19.13 -21.63
N LEU A 35 24.63 -18.72 -20.63
CA LEU A 35 25.13 -18.30 -19.32
C LEU A 35 25.71 -19.48 -18.50
N ASP A 36 25.05 -20.63 -18.55
CA ASP A 36 25.53 -21.88 -17.92
C ASP A 36 26.83 -22.37 -18.56
N ALA A 37 27.05 -22.06 -19.85
CA ALA A 37 28.31 -22.24 -20.57
C ALA A 37 29.34 -21.12 -20.27
N ASN A 38 29.14 -20.35 -19.20
CA ASN A 38 30.00 -19.27 -18.73
C ASN A 38 30.20 -18.13 -19.75
N SER A 39 29.23 -17.92 -20.65
CA SER A 39 29.27 -16.78 -21.55
C SER A 39 29.03 -15.47 -20.80
N ARG A 40 29.84 -14.46 -21.10
CA ARG A 40 29.66 -13.08 -20.60
C ARG A 40 28.72 -12.27 -21.48
N ARG A 41 28.49 -12.71 -22.72
CA ARG A 41 27.69 -12.00 -23.72
C ARG A 41 26.86 -12.96 -24.57
N VAL A 42 25.62 -12.60 -24.84
CA VAL A 42 24.73 -13.29 -25.76
C VAL A 42 24.18 -12.28 -26.77
N ASP A 43 24.41 -12.54 -28.04
CA ASP A 43 23.91 -11.73 -29.16
C ASP A 43 22.73 -12.42 -29.83
N VAL A 44 21.64 -11.69 -29.98
CA VAL A 44 20.44 -12.12 -30.69
C VAL A 44 20.20 -11.18 -31.87
N THR A 45 20.18 -11.72 -33.08
CA THR A 45 19.85 -10.97 -34.30
C THR A 45 18.76 -11.67 -35.08
N ILE A 46 17.94 -10.90 -35.78
CA ILE A 46 16.86 -11.43 -36.62
C ILE A 46 16.88 -10.67 -37.93
N GLY A 47 16.94 -11.39 -39.05
CA GLY A 47 16.95 -10.81 -40.38
C GLY A 47 16.05 -11.58 -41.33
N LEU A 48 15.70 -10.95 -42.45
CA LEU A 48 15.02 -11.60 -43.56
C LEU A 48 16.00 -11.76 -44.73
N GLU A 49 16.25 -12.99 -45.13
CA GLU A 49 17.15 -13.37 -46.23
C GLU A 49 16.38 -14.26 -47.21
N ASP A 50 16.22 -13.84 -48.46
CA ASP A 50 15.56 -14.62 -49.53
C ASP A 50 14.19 -15.22 -49.16
N GLY A 51 13.36 -14.47 -48.41
CA GLY A 51 12.04 -14.93 -47.95
C GLY A 51 12.06 -15.85 -46.72
N MET A 52 13.23 -16.02 -46.11
CA MET A 52 13.45 -16.76 -44.88
C MET A 52 13.83 -15.81 -43.76
N MET A 53 13.06 -15.82 -42.68
CA MET A 53 13.48 -15.21 -41.43
C MET A 53 14.56 -16.08 -40.78
N VAL A 54 15.69 -15.46 -40.47
CA VAL A 54 16.85 -16.07 -39.82
C VAL A 54 16.98 -15.46 -38.43
N ILE A 55 16.76 -16.29 -37.41
CA ILE A 55 16.95 -15.92 -36.00
C ILE A 55 18.28 -16.49 -35.57
N VAL A 56 19.20 -15.64 -35.11
CA VAL A 56 20.52 -16.05 -34.62
C VAL A 56 20.61 -15.78 -33.12
N VAL A 57 21.04 -16.78 -32.36
CA VAL A 57 21.47 -16.64 -30.96
C VAL A 57 22.91 -17.12 -30.88
N ALA A 58 23.82 -16.22 -30.51
CA ALA A 58 25.25 -16.51 -30.43
C ALA A 58 25.79 -16.16 -29.05
N ASP A 59 26.65 -17.00 -28.50
CA ASP A 59 27.35 -16.77 -27.24
C ASP A 59 28.85 -17.02 -27.37
N SER A 60 29.62 -16.48 -26.44
CA SER A 60 31.07 -16.68 -26.35
C SER A 60 31.44 -17.60 -25.18
N GLY A 61 30.62 -18.61 -24.90
CA GLY A 61 30.83 -19.59 -23.84
C GLY A 61 31.83 -20.69 -24.22
N GLU A 62 31.84 -21.78 -23.45
CA GLU A 62 32.77 -22.91 -23.65
C GLU A 62 32.53 -23.76 -24.90
N GLY A 63 31.35 -23.65 -25.51
CA GLY A 63 30.95 -24.51 -26.63
C GLY A 63 30.83 -26.00 -26.27
N MET A 64 30.74 -26.86 -27.29
CA MET A 64 30.54 -28.31 -27.17
C MET A 64 31.50 -29.10 -28.05
N ASN A 65 32.01 -30.21 -27.52
CA ASN A 65 32.72 -31.24 -28.29
C ASN A 65 31.74 -32.35 -28.72
N ALA A 66 32.23 -33.35 -29.48
CA ALA A 66 31.40 -34.45 -29.97
C ALA A 66 30.68 -35.21 -28.83
N GLU A 67 31.36 -35.44 -27.71
CA GLU A 67 30.81 -36.15 -26.55
C GLU A 67 29.64 -35.39 -25.92
N ILE A 68 29.77 -34.08 -25.71
CA ILE A 68 28.70 -33.23 -25.16
C ILE A 68 27.49 -33.21 -26.10
N ILE A 69 27.74 -33.13 -27.41
CA ILE A 69 26.68 -33.17 -28.43
C ILE A 69 25.89 -34.48 -28.32
N ASP A 70 26.58 -35.62 -28.23
CA ASP A 70 25.94 -36.94 -28.22
C ASP A 70 25.23 -37.25 -26.89
N THR A 71 25.77 -36.77 -25.77
CA THR A 71 25.24 -37.09 -24.44
C THR A 71 24.19 -36.09 -23.94
N ARG A 72 24.24 -34.83 -24.40
CA ARG A 72 23.39 -33.75 -23.87
C ARG A 72 22.46 -33.14 -24.92
N LEU A 73 22.97 -32.75 -26.09
CA LEU A 73 22.17 -32.04 -27.10
C LEU A 73 21.25 -32.99 -27.88
N THR A 74 21.77 -34.12 -28.36
CA THR A 74 21.04 -35.01 -29.28
C THR A 74 20.29 -36.14 -28.57
N ARG A 75 20.51 -36.33 -27.26
CA ARG A 75 19.94 -37.45 -26.49
C ARG A 75 18.41 -37.59 -26.61
N LEU A 76 17.68 -36.49 -26.69
CA LEU A 76 16.21 -36.49 -26.84
C LEU A 76 15.74 -36.76 -28.29
N PHE A 77 16.64 -36.64 -29.27
CA PHE A 77 16.39 -36.87 -30.69
C PHE A 77 16.88 -38.25 -31.16
N SER A 78 17.69 -38.92 -30.35
CA SER A 78 18.20 -40.28 -30.58
C SER A 78 17.14 -41.32 -30.23
N SER A 79 16.41 -41.81 -31.23
CA SER A 79 15.25 -42.71 -31.10
C SER A 79 15.58 -44.18 -30.73
N GLY A 80 16.67 -44.46 -29.99
CA GLY A 80 17.04 -45.83 -29.66
C GLY A 80 17.91 -45.96 -28.40
N LYS A 81 17.40 -46.75 -27.44
CA LYS A 81 18.03 -47.20 -26.18
C LYS A 81 17.89 -46.26 -24.97
N GLU A 82 16.70 -46.29 -24.37
CA GLU A 82 16.46 -46.47 -22.92
C GLU A 82 15.04 -45.99 -22.60
N GLY A 83 14.13 -46.94 -22.39
CA GLY A 83 12.70 -46.71 -22.18
C GLY A 83 12.33 -46.25 -20.76
N ASP A 84 13.05 -45.28 -20.21
CA ASP A 84 12.73 -44.70 -18.89
C ASP A 84 12.70 -43.16 -18.96
N LEU A 85 11.54 -42.63 -19.37
CA LEU A 85 11.27 -41.18 -19.44
C LEU A 85 11.26 -40.51 -18.05
N THR A 86 11.29 -41.28 -16.95
CA THR A 86 11.30 -40.75 -15.58
C THR A 86 12.69 -40.39 -15.06
N ARG A 87 13.75 -40.84 -15.75
CA ARG A 87 15.17 -40.50 -15.45
C ARG A 87 15.67 -39.27 -16.19
N ILE A 88 14.80 -38.59 -16.94
CA ILE A 88 15.11 -37.36 -17.69
C ILE A 88 15.14 -36.19 -16.70
N GLY A 89 16.08 -36.20 -15.76
CA GLY A 89 16.28 -35.07 -14.87
C GLY A 89 16.71 -33.85 -15.69
N ARG A 90 15.99 -32.72 -15.57
CA ARG A 90 16.31 -31.28 -15.85
C ARG A 90 17.15 -30.87 -17.10
N PHE A 91 17.79 -31.78 -17.83
CA PHE A 91 18.79 -31.53 -18.86
C PHE A 91 18.26 -31.99 -20.22
N GLY A 92 18.28 -31.08 -21.20
CA GLY A 92 17.95 -31.36 -22.62
C GLY A 92 16.61 -30.79 -23.11
N ILE A 93 15.64 -30.57 -22.22
CA ILE A 93 14.30 -30.05 -22.59
C ILE A 93 14.39 -28.61 -23.15
N GLY A 94 15.32 -27.80 -22.64
CA GLY A 94 15.47 -26.40 -23.03
C GLY A 94 15.89 -26.17 -24.49
N PHE A 95 16.62 -27.09 -25.13
CA PHE A 95 16.91 -26.94 -26.56
C PHE A 95 15.69 -27.26 -27.43
N VAL A 96 14.85 -28.22 -27.00
CA VAL A 96 13.66 -28.64 -27.75
C VAL A 96 12.65 -27.50 -27.95
N SER A 97 12.61 -26.50 -27.05
CA SER A 97 11.71 -25.36 -27.18
C SER A 97 11.94 -24.52 -28.44
N VAL A 98 13.13 -24.58 -29.08
CA VAL A 98 13.39 -23.87 -30.35
C VAL A 98 12.48 -24.33 -31.49
N PHE A 99 11.92 -25.55 -31.39
CA PHE A 99 10.97 -26.07 -32.38
C PHE A 99 9.54 -25.56 -32.17
N ALA A 100 9.24 -24.87 -31.07
CA ALA A 100 7.91 -24.31 -30.80
C ALA A 100 7.54 -23.18 -31.78
N VAL A 101 8.53 -22.53 -32.39
CA VAL A 101 8.31 -21.55 -33.48
C VAL A 101 8.26 -22.20 -34.85
N GLU A 102 8.24 -23.53 -34.95
CA GLU A 102 8.11 -24.28 -36.21
C GLU A 102 9.13 -23.86 -37.30
N PRO A 103 10.45 -23.93 -37.01
CA PRO A 103 11.46 -23.65 -38.01
C PRO A 103 11.55 -24.77 -39.07
N GLN A 104 11.91 -24.42 -40.30
CA GLN A 104 12.25 -25.41 -41.34
C GLN A 104 13.58 -26.11 -41.06
N ALA A 105 14.52 -25.38 -40.45
CA ALA A 105 15.80 -25.93 -40.03
C ALA A 105 16.35 -25.18 -38.81
N VAL A 106 17.09 -25.89 -37.97
CA VAL A 106 17.88 -25.32 -36.86
C VAL A 106 19.34 -25.74 -37.06
N VAL A 107 20.24 -24.76 -37.17
CA VAL A 107 21.67 -24.99 -37.36
C VAL A 107 22.42 -24.55 -36.12
N VAL A 108 23.18 -25.45 -35.51
CA VAL A 108 24.02 -25.17 -34.34
C VAL A 108 25.48 -25.33 -34.74
N ASP A 109 26.22 -24.23 -34.74
CA ASP A 109 27.68 -24.24 -34.87
C ASP A 109 28.29 -24.10 -33.48
N THR A 110 29.28 -24.90 -33.14
CA THR A 110 29.92 -24.87 -31.82
C THR A 110 31.36 -25.35 -31.91
N SER A 111 32.23 -24.78 -31.08
CA SER A 111 33.63 -25.18 -30.98
C SER A 111 34.06 -25.35 -29.54
N ARG A 112 34.79 -26.43 -29.24
CA ARG A 112 35.41 -26.68 -27.92
C ARG A 112 36.65 -27.54 -28.10
N GLU A 113 37.73 -27.20 -27.39
CA GLU A 113 38.94 -28.04 -27.29
C GLU A 113 39.56 -28.43 -28.67
N GLY A 114 39.40 -27.56 -29.68
CA GLY A 114 39.92 -27.80 -31.04
C GLY A 114 38.99 -28.62 -31.93
N GLU A 115 37.84 -29.07 -31.42
CA GLU A 115 36.77 -29.66 -32.22
C GLU A 115 35.78 -28.58 -32.66
N ASN A 116 35.41 -28.58 -33.94
CA ASN A 116 34.44 -27.66 -34.52
C ASN A 116 33.32 -28.45 -35.20
N TRP A 117 32.09 -28.27 -34.75
CA TRP A 117 30.95 -29.06 -35.21
C TRP A 117 29.79 -28.18 -35.64
N ARG A 118 29.14 -28.59 -36.74
CA ARG A 118 27.85 -28.11 -37.18
C ARG A 118 26.80 -29.20 -37.05
N MET A 119 25.75 -28.92 -36.30
CA MET A 119 24.54 -29.73 -36.25
C MET A 119 23.46 -29.08 -37.11
N VAL A 120 22.83 -29.84 -38.00
CA VAL A 120 21.69 -29.38 -38.79
C VAL A 120 20.50 -30.25 -38.44
N PHE A 121 19.53 -29.69 -37.73
CA PHE A 121 18.24 -30.30 -37.44
C PHE A 121 17.22 -29.86 -38.49
N LYS A 122 16.50 -30.81 -39.07
CA LYS A 122 15.40 -30.57 -40.02
C LYS A 122 14.09 -30.33 -39.28
N ALA A 123 13.05 -29.92 -40.01
CA ALA A 123 11.69 -29.74 -39.48
C ALA A 123 11.12 -30.99 -38.79
N ASP A 124 11.46 -32.19 -39.28
CA ASP A 124 11.09 -33.47 -38.67
C ASP A 124 11.96 -33.86 -37.45
N ARG A 125 12.83 -32.94 -37.01
CA ARG A 125 13.77 -33.06 -35.90
C ARG A 125 14.87 -34.10 -36.10
N THR A 126 14.97 -34.70 -37.29
CA THR A 126 16.14 -35.50 -37.67
C THR A 126 17.35 -34.58 -37.83
N PHE A 127 18.54 -35.09 -37.53
CA PHE A 127 19.74 -34.26 -37.52
C PHE A 127 20.92 -34.92 -38.23
N VAL A 128 21.83 -34.08 -38.72
CA VAL A 128 23.16 -34.49 -39.22
C VAL A 128 24.23 -33.70 -38.50
N ARG A 129 25.38 -34.33 -38.25
CA ARG A 129 26.59 -33.71 -37.68
C ARG A 129 27.66 -33.60 -38.76
N LEU A 130 28.23 -32.42 -38.91
CA LEU A 130 29.27 -32.10 -39.89
C LEU A 130 30.47 -31.49 -39.15
N ALA A 131 31.69 -31.92 -39.50
CA ALA A 131 32.90 -31.25 -39.03
C ALA A 131 33.05 -29.90 -39.73
N MET A 132 33.57 -28.89 -39.03
CA MET A 132 33.87 -27.57 -39.58
C MET A 132 35.38 -27.32 -39.58
N ASP A 133 35.88 -26.68 -40.64
CA ASP A 133 37.29 -26.31 -40.73
C ASP A 133 37.60 -25.07 -39.88
N GLU A 134 36.67 -24.12 -39.82
CA GLU A 134 36.82 -22.87 -39.06
C GLU A 134 36.13 -22.97 -37.69
N PRO A 135 36.81 -22.53 -36.61
CA PRO A 135 36.20 -22.47 -35.28
C PRO A 135 35.21 -21.30 -35.17
N VAL A 136 34.24 -21.44 -34.26
CA VAL A 136 33.35 -20.36 -33.84
C VAL A 136 33.59 -20.05 -32.36
N ASP A 137 33.37 -18.80 -31.96
CA ASP A 137 33.33 -18.47 -30.53
C ASP A 137 32.07 -19.11 -29.91
N GLY A 138 32.27 -19.92 -28.87
CA GLY A 138 31.21 -20.58 -28.11
C GLY A 138 30.23 -21.39 -28.96
N THR A 139 28.98 -20.96 -28.97
CA THR A 139 27.89 -21.62 -29.71
C THR A 139 27.06 -20.59 -30.47
N ARG A 140 26.73 -20.89 -31.74
CA ARG A 140 25.84 -20.10 -32.59
C ARG A 140 24.70 -20.95 -33.12
N ILE A 141 23.49 -20.60 -32.72
CA ILE A 141 22.24 -21.26 -33.11
C ILE A 141 21.51 -20.38 -34.11
N ARG A 142 21.10 -20.95 -35.25
CA ARG A 142 20.34 -20.27 -36.31
C ARG A 142 19.05 -21.03 -36.58
N LEU A 143 17.92 -20.35 -36.52
CA LEU A 143 16.61 -20.89 -36.88
C LEU A 143 16.17 -20.27 -38.20
N TYR A 144 15.75 -21.10 -39.14
CA TYR A 144 15.27 -20.68 -40.45
C TYR A 144 13.77 -20.91 -40.54
N LYS A 145 12.98 -19.85 -40.74
CA LYS A 145 11.52 -19.92 -40.86
C LYS A 145 11.04 -19.09 -42.06
N PRO A 146 10.24 -19.63 -42.98
CA PRO A 146 9.61 -18.84 -44.03
C PRO A 146 8.77 -17.71 -43.42
N ALA A 147 8.97 -16.50 -43.90
CA ALA A 147 8.23 -15.35 -43.42
C ALA A 147 8.19 -14.24 -44.49
N THR A 148 7.12 -13.47 -44.49
CA THR A 148 7.06 -12.17 -45.16
C THR A 148 7.81 -11.10 -44.35
N ALA A 149 8.09 -9.96 -44.97
CA ALA A 149 8.71 -8.83 -44.27
C ALA A 149 7.87 -8.36 -43.07
N GLY A 150 6.55 -8.27 -43.22
CA GLY A 150 5.65 -7.87 -42.12
C GLY A 150 5.61 -8.88 -40.97
N GLU A 151 5.65 -10.19 -41.26
CA GLU A 151 5.75 -11.22 -40.23
C GLU A 151 7.11 -11.18 -39.50
N CYS A 152 8.19 -10.90 -40.23
CA CYS A 152 9.52 -10.71 -39.64
C CYS A 152 9.54 -9.50 -38.71
N ASP A 153 8.98 -8.36 -39.11
CA ASP A 153 8.92 -7.14 -38.28
C ASP A 153 8.12 -7.36 -36.99
N ASP A 154 6.96 -8.02 -37.07
CA ASP A 154 6.19 -8.39 -35.87
C ASP A 154 6.97 -9.35 -34.97
N PHE A 155 7.65 -10.34 -35.57
CA PHE A 155 8.46 -11.30 -34.82
C PHE A 155 9.65 -10.62 -34.12
N VAL A 156 10.31 -9.65 -34.75
CA VAL A 156 11.37 -8.82 -34.13
C VAL A 156 10.84 -8.10 -32.89
N ARG A 157 9.69 -7.43 -33.02
CA ARG A 157 9.06 -6.69 -31.91
C ARG A 157 8.74 -7.63 -30.74
N ARG A 158 8.07 -8.75 -31.01
CA ARG A 158 7.70 -9.74 -29.98
C ARG A 158 8.90 -10.42 -29.36
N SER A 159 9.96 -10.68 -30.14
CA SER A 159 11.21 -11.28 -29.63
C SER A 159 11.91 -10.34 -28.66
N ARG A 160 11.96 -9.04 -28.97
CA ARG A 160 12.49 -8.03 -28.04
C ARG A 160 11.71 -8.00 -26.72
N GLU A 161 10.38 -8.01 -26.79
CA GLU A 161 9.50 -8.05 -25.63
C GLU A 161 9.71 -9.33 -24.80
N ALA A 162 9.80 -10.48 -25.44
CA ALA A 162 10.03 -11.77 -24.79
C ALA A 162 11.40 -11.84 -24.09
N ILE A 163 12.48 -11.45 -24.77
CA ILE A 163 13.83 -11.44 -24.19
C ILE A 163 13.90 -10.48 -23.00
N ARG A 164 13.31 -9.28 -23.15
CA ARG A 164 13.24 -8.31 -22.04
C ARG A 164 12.43 -8.85 -20.87
N TYR A 165 11.30 -9.50 -21.13
CA TYR A 165 10.49 -10.08 -20.07
C TYR A 165 11.25 -11.17 -19.31
N TRP A 166 11.86 -12.12 -20.02
CA TRP A 166 12.48 -13.31 -19.42
C TRP A 166 13.87 -13.08 -18.85
N CYS A 167 14.67 -12.19 -19.44
CA CYS A 167 16.12 -12.18 -19.24
C CYS A 167 16.71 -10.82 -18.87
N ARG A 168 15.90 -9.75 -18.69
CA ARG A 168 16.44 -8.41 -18.41
C ARG A 168 17.36 -8.34 -17.18
N HIS A 169 17.20 -9.19 -16.17
CA HIS A 169 17.97 -9.11 -14.93
C HIS A 169 19.14 -10.10 -14.85
N VAL A 170 19.47 -10.80 -15.94
CA VAL A 170 20.62 -11.72 -15.93
C VAL A 170 21.94 -10.94 -15.85
N LEU A 171 22.97 -11.58 -15.30
CA LEU A 171 24.29 -10.97 -15.09
C LEU A 171 25.11 -10.83 -16.38
N GLY A 172 24.91 -11.69 -17.38
CA GLY A 172 25.60 -11.60 -18.67
C GLY A 172 24.95 -10.57 -19.60
N GLU A 173 25.75 -9.93 -20.45
CA GLU A 173 25.27 -8.91 -21.38
C GLU A 173 24.44 -9.53 -22.52
N ILE A 174 23.18 -9.13 -22.66
CA ILE A 174 22.31 -9.54 -23.75
C ILE A 174 22.20 -8.39 -24.73
N ARG A 175 22.56 -8.64 -25.98
CA ARG A 175 22.34 -7.71 -27.09
C ARG A 175 21.26 -8.24 -28.02
N PHE A 176 20.28 -7.41 -28.33
CA PHE A 176 19.27 -7.70 -29.35
C PHE A 176 19.37 -6.66 -30.46
N GLN A 177 19.62 -7.12 -31.70
CA GLN A 177 19.88 -6.25 -32.85
C GLN A 177 21.00 -5.22 -32.57
N GLY A 178 22.01 -5.60 -31.79
CA GLY A 178 23.14 -4.76 -31.40
C GLY A 178 22.93 -3.87 -30.17
N GLU A 179 21.70 -3.77 -29.64
CA GLU A 179 21.38 -2.96 -28.45
C GLU A 179 21.36 -3.80 -27.17
N VAL A 180 21.93 -3.27 -26.08
CA VAL A 180 21.92 -3.94 -24.77
C VAL A 180 20.50 -3.92 -24.18
N LEU A 181 20.00 -5.08 -23.75
CA LEU A 181 18.66 -5.25 -23.17
C LEU A 181 18.64 -5.43 -21.65
N ASN A 182 19.80 -5.59 -20.99
CA ASN A 182 19.85 -5.77 -19.54
C ASN A 182 19.30 -4.55 -18.78
N GLU A 183 18.67 -4.83 -17.65
CA GLU A 183 18.22 -3.86 -16.66
C GLU A 183 18.77 -4.24 -15.28
N PRO A 184 19.24 -3.29 -14.48
CA PRO A 184 19.71 -3.57 -13.12
C PRO A 184 18.58 -4.20 -12.30
N PHE A 185 18.95 -5.13 -11.42
CA PHE A 185 18.01 -5.72 -10.50
C PHE A 185 17.61 -4.68 -9.44
N GLY A 186 16.31 -4.36 -9.39
CA GLY A 186 15.79 -3.35 -8.47
C GLY A 186 14.36 -2.96 -8.78
N ILE A 187 13.83 -2.07 -7.94
CA ILE A 187 12.49 -1.49 -8.07
C ILE A 187 12.67 -0.02 -8.44
N ASP A 188 11.96 0.45 -9.46
CA ASP A 188 11.86 1.89 -9.75
C ASP A 188 11.02 2.55 -8.65
N SER A 189 11.73 3.04 -7.64
CA SER A 189 11.16 3.66 -6.46
C SER A 189 12.16 4.62 -5.81
N PRO A 190 11.73 5.81 -5.35
CA PRO A 190 12.51 6.69 -4.48
C PRO A 190 12.84 6.10 -3.09
N CYS A 191 12.19 5.01 -2.68
CA CYS A 191 12.36 4.37 -1.38
C CYS A 191 12.32 2.83 -1.53
N THR A 192 13.51 2.22 -1.50
CA THR A 192 13.71 0.78 -1.69
C THR A 192 14.75 0.27 -0.70
N VAL A 193 14.46 -0.86 -0.08
CA VAL A 193 15.42 -1.63 0.73
C VAL A 193 15.90 -2.82 -0.07
N HIS A 194 17.22 -3.04 -0.04
CA HIS A 194 17.88 -4.16 -0.68
C HIS A 194 18.53 -5.06 0.37
N ARG A 195 18.31 -6.36 0.25
CA ARG A 195 18.98 -7.38 1.07
C ARG A 195 19.64 -8.40 0.15
N SER A 196 20.94 -8.58 0.30
CA SER A 196 21.73 -9.52 -0.50
C SER A 196 22.45 -10.51 0.41
N ARG A 197 22.32 -11.80 0.09
CA ARG A 197 23.01 -12.91 0.75
C ARG A 197 23.43 -13.95 -0.30
N PRO A 198 24.34 -14.88 0.01
CA PRO A 198 24.84 -15.83 -0.98
C PRO A 198 23.74 -16.60 -1.72
N GLY A 199 23.57 -16.30 -3.01
CA GLY A 199 22.58 -16.90 -3.90
C GLY A 199 21.16 -16.37 -3.75
N THR A 200 20.93 -15.25 -3.05
CA THR A 200 19.62 -14.60 -2.93
C THR A 200 19.75 -13.08 -2.83
N GLU A 201 18.97 -12.38 -3.65
CA GLU A 201 18.84 -10.93 -3.65
C GLU A 201 17.36 -10.56 -3.56
N ILE A 202 17.02 -9.67 -2.65
CA ILE A 202 15.65 -9.20 -2.39
C ILE A 202 15.65 -7.67 -2.45
N ALA A 203 14.71 -7.11 -3.21
CA ALA A 203 14.41 -5.70 -3.22
C ALA A 203 12.93 -5.50 -2.84
N VAL A 204 12.63 -4.58 -1.93
CA VAL A 204 11.26 -4.22 -1.53
C VAL A 204 11.14 -2.69 -1.48
N GLY A 205 10.10 -2.12 -2.05
CA GLY A 205 9.94 -0.67 -2.13
C GLY A 205 8.52 -0.20 -2.46
N TYR A 206 8.31 1.11 -2.37
CA TYR A 206 7.06 1.77 -2.73
C TYR A 206 7.06 2.12 -4.22
N ALA A 207 6.31 1.39 -5.04
CA ALA A 207 6.30 1.61 -6.48
C ALA A 207 5.89 3.04 -6.82
N ARG A 208 6.57 3.67 -7.79
CA ARG A 208 6.26 5.04 -8.23
C ARG A 208 4.83 5.17 -8.77
N ASP A 209 4.30 4.12 -9.40
CA ASP A 209 2.94 4.04 -9.92
C ASP A 209 1.90 3.61 -8.86
N GLY A 210 2.33 3.38 -7.62
CA GLY A 210 1.50 2.89 -6.51
C GLY A 210 0.95 1.48 -6.72
N GLN A 211 1.38 0.75 -7.76
CA GLN A 211 0.84 -0.56 -8.06
C GLN A 211 1.63 -1.66 -7.35
N PRO A 212 0.96 -2.64 -6.71
CA PRO A 212 1.63 -3.77 -6.13
C PRO A 212 2.29 -4.61 -7.23
N PHE A 213 3.50 -5.08 -6.97
CA PHE A 213 4.25 -5.91 -7.90
C PHE A 213 5.03 -6.98 -7.14
N LEU A 214 4.98 -8.22 -7.63
CA LEU A 214 5.87 -9.28 -7.17
C LEU A 214 6.55 -9.92 -8.38
N GLY A 215 7.87 -9.81 -8.44
CA GLY A 215 8.71 -10.52 -9.40
C GLY A 215 9.56 -11.59 -8.71
N LEU A 216 9.50 -12.82 -9.20
CA LEU A 216 10.32 -13.94 -8.74
C LEU A 216 11.26 -14.37 -9.85
N TYR A 217 12.54 -14.46 -9.53
CA TYR A 217 13.62 -14.70 -10.48
C TYR A 217 14.58 -15.78 -9.94
N ASN A 218 15.28 -16.45 -10.85
CA ASN A 218 16.38 -17.34 -10.52
C ASN A 218 17.54 -17.08 -11.50
N GLY A 219 18.70 -16.66 -10.98
CA GLY A 219 19.84 -16.26 -11.80
C GLY A 219 19.54 -15.03 -12.69
N GLY A 220 18.56 -14.21 -12.30
CA GLY A 220 18.08 -13.09 -13.12
C GLY A 220 17.08 -13.45 -14.22
N LEU A 221 16.75 -14.73 -14.37
CA LEU A 221 15.69 -15.20 -15.26
C LEU A 221 14.34 -15.11 -14.57
N THR A 222 13.34 -14.57 -15.26
CA THR A 222 11.98 -14.43 -14.73
C THR A 222 11.32 -15.79 -14.60
N LEU A 223 10.78 -16.08 -13.42
CA LEU A 223 9.94 -17.26 -13.16
C LEU A 223 8.46 -16.86 -13.14
N MET A 224 8.15 -15.75 -12.48
CA MET A 224 6.79 -15.25 -12.32
C MET A 224 6.81 -13.74 -12.06
N GLU A 225 5.90 -13.01 -12.71
CA GLU A 225 5.58 -11.63 -12.35
C GLU A 225 4.07 -11.51 -12.13
N SER A 226 3.68 -10.82 -11.05
CA SER A 226 2.27 -10.61 -10.73
C SER A 226 2.03 -9.18 -10.25
N ARG A 227 1.01 -8.55 -10.83
CA ARG A 227 0.44 -7.27 -10.38
C ARG A 227 -0.77 -7.45 -9.44
N GLN A 228 -1.17 -8.69 -9.18
CA GLN A 228 -2.30 -9.03 -8.30
C GLN A 228 -1.84 -9.38 -6.88
N ALA A 229 -0.63 -8.96 -6.48
CA ALA A 229 -0.06 -9.29 -5.19
C ALA A 229 -0.71 -8.51 -4.03
N HIS A 230 -2.00 -8.77 -3.76
CA HIS A 230 -2.74 -8.21 -2.63
C HIS A 230 -2.01 -8.40 -1.29
N ALA A 231 -1.16 -9.43 -1.20
CA ALA A 231 -0.34 -9.74 -0.03
C ALA A 231 0.70 -8.65 0.30
N LEU A 232 1.09 -7.81 -0.66
CA LEU A 232 2.12 -6.79 -0.49
C LEU A 232 1.57 -5.39 -0.16
N ARG A 233 0.26 -5.22 0.02
CA ARG A 233 -0.35 -3.95 0.50
C ARG A 233 0.08 -2.70 -0.29
N GLY A 234 0.16 -2.80 -1.62
CA GLY A 234 0.60 -1.71 -2.51
C GLY A 234 2.12 -1.63 -2.71
N LEU A 235 2.91 -2.49 -2.07
CA LEU A 235 4.36 -2.55 -2.24
C LEU A 235 4.77 -3.34 -3.50
N ALA A 236 5.92 -2.97 -4.03
CA ALA A 236 6.65 -3.75 -5.01
C ALA A 236 7.74 -4.58 -4.32
N ALA A 237 7.92 -5.82 -4.78
CA ALA A 237 8.98 -6.71 -4.35
C ALA A 237 9.56 -7.45 -5.55
N LYS A 238 10.89 -7.63 -5.56
CA LYS A 238 11.60 -8.55 -6.45
C LYS A 238 12.47 -9.48 -5.63
N VAL A 239 12.43 -10.76 -5.93
CA VAL A 239 13.25 -11.79 -5.29
C VAL A 239 13.98 -12.58 -6.36
N ASN A 240 15.30 -12.53 -6.37
CA ASN A 240 16.15 -13.38 -7.21
C ASN A 240 16.84 -14.42 -6.33
N SER A 241 16.51 -15.70 -6.46
CA SER A 241 17.09 -16.74 -5.63
C SER A 241 17.28 -18.06 -6.37
N ARG A 242 18.47 -18.65 -6.22
CA ARG A 242 18.77 -20.00 -6.75
C ARG A 242 18.05 -21.13 -6.00
N TYR A 243 17.50 -20.82 -4.82
CA TYR A 243 16.80 -21.78 -3.97
C TYR A 243 15.30 -21.87 -4.29
N LEU A 244 14.79 -21.06 -5.22
CA LEU A 244 13.42 -21.18 -5.72
C LEU A 244 13.29 -22.39 -6.63
N GLU A 245 12.45 -23.34 -6.23
CA GLU A 245 11.99 -24.41 -7.10
C GLU A 245 10.90 -23.89 -8.04
N HIS A 246 10.91 -24.39 -9.28
CA HIS A 246 10.04 -23.91 -10.35
C HIS A 246 9.37 -25.08 -11.06
N THR A 247 8.28 -24.80 -11.78
CA THR A 247 7.60 -25.77 -12.63
C THR A 247 8.54 -26.31 -13.71
N LEU A 248 8.21 -27.46 -14.33
CA LEU A 248 9.01 -28.03 -15.43
C LEU A 248 9.19 -27.03 -16.59
N THR A 249 8.14 -26.25 -16.86
CA THR A 249 8.05 -25.20 -17.88
C THR A 249 8.65 -23.86 -17.45
N ARG A 250 9.16 -23.74 -16.22
CA ARG A 250 9.83 -22.55 -15.66
C ARG A 250 9.00 -21.25 -15.69
N ASP A 251 7.68 -21.38 -15.76
CA ASP A 251 6.69 -20.30 -15.79
C ASP A 251 5.92 -20.14 -14.48
N GLY A 252 6.35 -20.84 -13.44
CA GLY A 252 5.79 -20.77 -12.10
C GLY A 252 6.77 -21.24 -11.04
N VAL A 253 6.47 -20.88 -9.80
CA VAL A 253 7.27 -21.24 -8.61
C VAL A 253 6.52 -22.27 -7.80
N VAL A 254 7.22 -23.30 -7.32
CA VAL A 254 6.66 -24.29 -6.39
C VAL A 254 6.54 -23.64 -5.01
N GLN A 255 5.34 -23.67 -4.43
CA GLN A 255 5.06 -23.07 -3.12
C GLN A 255 5.49 -24.01 -1.99
N ASP A 256 6.79 -24.19 -1.83
CA ASP A 256 7.41 -25.03 -0.81
C ASP A 256 7.84 -24.24 0.44
N ALA A 257 8.57 -24.91 1.35
CA ALA A 257 9.10 -24.26 2.56
C ALA A 257 10.09 -23.13 2.25
N ARG A 258 10.89 -23.23 1.19
CA ARG A 258 11.88 -22.21 0.81
C ARG A 258 11.20 -20.96 0.26
N PHE A 259 10.15 -21.14 -0.54
CA PHE A 259 9.28 -20.05 -0.97
C PHE A 259 8.67 -19.34 0.25
N ALA A 260 8.15 -20.09 1.23
CA ALA A 260 7.58 -19.52 2.44
C ALA A 260 8.61 -18.72 3.26
N GLU A 261 9.84 -19.24 3.42
CA GLU A 261 10.96 -18.56 4.08
C GLU A 261 11.31 -17.23 3.39
N LEU A 262 11.45 -17.22 2.06
CA LEU A 262 11.74 -16.01 1.28
C LEU A 262 10.62 -14.98 1.38
N MET A 263 9.37 -15.41 1.31
CA MET A 263 8.23 -14.50 1.45
C MET A 263 8.05 -13.99 2.89
N ALA A 264 8.54 -14.72 3.89
CA ALA A 264 8.62 -14.22 5.26
C ALA A 264 9.69 -13.12 5.36
N GLU A 265 10.84 -13.30 4.71
CA GLU A 265 11.91 -12.28 4.64
C GLU A 265 11.44 -10.99 3.93
N VAL A 266 10.71 -11.11 2.83
CA VAL A 266 10.08 -9.95 2.14
C VAL A 266 9.12 -9.21 3.07
N ARG A 267 8.29 -9.94 3.83
CA ARG A 267 7.35 -9.36 4.78
C ARG A 267 8.05 -8.71 5.97
N GLU A 268 9.12 -9.32 6.46
CA GLU A 268 9.98 -8.76 7.50
C GLU A 268 10.50 -7.39 7.04
N LEU A 269 11.20 -7.33 5.89
CA LEU A 269 11.70 -6.08 5.30
C LEU A 269 10.62 -5.01 5.14
N ALA A 270 9.47 -5.41 4.60
CA ALA A 270 8.31 -4.53 4.42
C ALA A 270 7.78 -3.99 5.76
N SER A 271 7.96 -4.72 6.86
CA SER A 271 7.42 -4.40 8.18
C SER A 271 8.49 -3.97 9.19
N THR A 272 9.73 -3.73 8.78
CA THR A 272 10.80 -3.27 9.67
C THR A 272 11.60 -2.16 8.99
N GLU A 273 12.53 -2.51 8.12
CA GLU A 273 13.49 -1.59 7.50
C GLU A 273 12.84 -0.60 6.54
N LEU A 274 11.85 -1.04 5.74
CA LEU A 274 11.22 -0.20 4.71
C LEU A 274 10.46 1.01 5.29
N PRO A 275 9.57 0.89 6.29
CA PRO A 275 8.92 2.05 6.90
C PRO A 275 9.89 2.97 7.63
N ASP A 276 10.98 2.44 8.18
CA ASP A 276 12.00 3.24 8.86
C ASP A 276 12.75 4.11 7.85
N LEU A 277 13.16 3.53 6.72
CA LEU A 277 13.74 4.24 5.59
C LEU A 277 12.76 5.27 5.00
N LEU A 278 11.47 4.95 4.92
CA LEU A 278 10.44 5.88 4.44
C LEU A 278 10.39 7.14 5.30
N LEU A 279 10.34 6.99 6.63
CA LEU A 279 10.29 8.12 7.54
C LEU A 279 11.61 8.92 7.55
N GLU A 280 12.74 8.25 7.39
CA GLU A 280 14.05 8.91 7.22
C GLU A 280 14.10 9.75 5.94
N LYS A 281 13.70 9.19 4.79
CA LYS A 281 13.66 9.93 3.52
C LYS A 281 12.65 11.07 3.57
N LEU A 282 11.51 10.88 4.23
CA LEU A 282 10.52 11.94 4.46
C LEU A 282 11.14 13.10 5.26
N GLU A 283 11.82 12.78 6.37
CA GLU A 283 12.51 13.77 7.20
C GLU A 283 13.59 14.53 6.42
N GLU A 284 14.41 13.84 5.64
CA GLU A 284 15.41 14.48 4.76
C GLU A 284 14.77 15.53 3.83
N ARG A 285 13.66 15.19 3.14
CA ARG A 285 12.97 16.11 2.23
C ARG A 285 12.33 17.28 2.97
N VAL A 286 11.71 17.01 4.11
CA VAL A 286 11.08 18.03 4.96
C VAL A 286 12.12 19.01 5.49
N LEU A 287 13.30 18.53 5.91
CA LEU A 287 14.40 19.37 6.36
C LEU A 287 15.02 20.18 5.20
N ALA A 288 15.13 19.59 4.01
CA ALA A 288 15.67 20.24 2.81
C ALA A 288 14.71 21.22 2.12
N GLU A 289 13.44 21.31 2.53
CA GLU A 289 12.39 22.09 1.84
C GLU A 289 12.09 21.64 0.42
N GLU A 290 12.25 20.34 0.18
CA GLU A 290 11.97 19.72 -1.11
C GLU A 290 10.57 19.11 -1.16
N ASP A 291 10.12 18.76 -2.37
CA ASP A 291 8.87 18.02 -2.55
C ASP A 291 8.92 16.67 -1.84
N ALA A 292 7.93 16.44 -0.99
CA ALA A 292 7.80 15.26 -0.15
C ALA A 292 6.48 14.49 -0.42
N ASP A 293 5.71 14.88 -1.44
CA ASP A 293 4.38 14.33 -1.70
C ASP A 293 4.38 12.81 -1.88
N PHE A 294 5.36 12.27 -2.63
CA PHE A 294 5.54 10.83 -2.77
C PHE A 294 5.69 10.12 -1.42
N PHE A 295 6.52 10.66 -0.53
CA PHE A 295 6.80 10.05 0.77
C PHE A 295 5.61 10.17 1.72
N TYR A 296 4.87 11.29 1.70
CA TYR A 296 3.63 11.43 2.44
C TYR A 296 2.56 10.46 1.95
N GLN A 297 2.43 10.28 0.63
CA GLN A 297 1.47 9.33 0.06
C GLN A 297 1.84 7.90 0.45
N ALA A 298 3.11 7.52 0.27
CA ALA A 298 3.61 6.21 0.68
C ALA A 298 3.42 5.97 2.19
N ALA A 299 3.58 6.99 3.03
CA ALA A 299 3.33 6.90 4.47
C ALA A 299 1.85 6.76 4.78
N ALA A 300 0.99 7.58 4.17
CA ALA A 300 -0.45 7.46 4.32
C ALA A 300 -0.96 6.08 3.91
N GLU A 301 -0.46 5.51 2.81
CA GLU A 301 -0.79 4.16 2.38
C GLU A 301 -0.23 3.13 3.37
N HIS A 302 1.06 3.16 3.67
CA HIS A 302 1.72 2.18 4.53
C HIS A 302 1.11 2.10 5.93
N PHE A 303 0.90 3.25 6.57
CA PHE A 303 0.39 3.35 7.94
C PHE A 303 -1.14 3.39 7.99
N GLY A 304 -1.81 3.71 6.88
CA GLY A 304 -3.26 3.87 6.78
C GLY A 304 -4.00 2.61 6.34
N TYR A 305 -3.30 1.60 5.82
CA TYR A 305 -3.87 0.27 5.74
C TYR A 305 -3.90 -0.35 7.15
N PRO A 306 -5.07 -0.53 7.79
CA PRO A 306 -5.12 -1.34 8.99
C PRO A 306 -4.58 -2.72 8.61
N PHE A 307 -3.57 -3.19 9.33
CA PHE A 307 -3.20 -4.60 9.36
C PHE A 307 -4.50 -5.38 9.48
N ARG A 308 -4.82 -6.14 8.43
CA ARG A 308 -6.00 -6.98 8.37
C ARG A 308 -5.55 -8.40 8.11
N ARG A 309 -5.91 -9.30 9.00
CA ARG A 309 -5.66 -10.73 8.85
C ARG A 309 -6.91 -11.49 9.23
N VAL A 310 -7.32 -12.42 8.36
CA VAL A 310 -8.47 -13.29 8.59
C VAL A 310 -7.94 -14.71 8.70
N TRP A 311 -8.35 -15.41 9.74
CA TRP A 311 -8.19 -16.85 9.87
C TRP A 311 -9.56 -17.49 9.88
N ARG A 312 -9.80 -18.40 8.95
CA ARG A 312 -11.04 -19.18 8.94
C ARG A 312 -11.03 -20.16 10.11
N ALA A 313 -12.20 -20.47 10.62
CA ALA A 313 -12.38 -21.48 11.66
C ALA A 313 -11.70 -22.81 11.26
N SER A 314 -11.90 -23.26 10.03
CA SER A 314 -11.29 -24.47 9.46
C SER A 314 -9.75 -24.48 9.40
N GLU A 315 -9.11 -23.31 9.47
CA GLU A 315 -7.64 -23.15 9.46
C GLU A 315 -7.04 -23.17 10.88
N LEU A 316 -7.90 -23.19 11.91
CA LEU A 316 -7.52 -23.10 13.31
C LEU A 316 -7.82 -24.40 14.07
N SER A 317 -7.20 -24.54 15.23
CA SER A 317 -7.34 -25.73 16.08
C SER A 317 -8.61 -25.65 16.94
N HIS A 318 -9.12 -26.80 17.36
CA HIS A 318 -10.32 -26.92 18.19
C HIS A 318 -10.17 -28.10 19.18
N ARG A 319 -10.89 -28.07 20.30
CA ARG A 319 -11.08 -29.20 21.24
C ARG A 319 -12.54 -29.54 21.48
N SER A 320 -13.45 -28.68 21.05
CA SER A 320 -14.90 -28.83 21.15
C SER A 320 -15.52 -28.46 19.81
N GLY A 321 -16.59 -29.17 19.43
CA GLY A 321 -17.31 -28.93 18.20
C GLY A 321 -16.95 -29.90 17.09
N GLU A 322 -17.64 -29.76 15.98
CA GLU A 322 -17.37 -30.46 14.72
C GLU A 322 -17.42 -29.48 13.55
N LEU A 323 -16.75 -29.82 12.46
CA LEU A 323 -16.72 -28.98 11.27
C LEU A 323 -18.02 -29.19 10.47
N ASP A 324 -18.75 -28.12 10.20
CA ASP A 324 -19.97 -28.11 9.37
C ASP A 324 -19.76 -27.11 8.22
N GLY A 325 -19.34 -27.63 7.06
CA GLY A 325 -18.86 -26.79 5.95
C GLY A 325 -17.54 -26.10 6.30
N GLU A 326 -17.56 -24.77 6.38
CA GLU A 326 -16.40 -23.94 6.76
C GLU A 326 -16.43 -23.48 8.24
N ASP A 327 -17.48 -23.85 8.99
CA ASP A 327 -17.75 -23.33 10.34
C ASP A 327 -17.50 -24.40 11.41
N TRP A 328 -16.95 -24.01 12.57
CA TRP A 328 -16.98 -24.87 13.76
C TRP A 328 -18.33 -24.78 14.45
N LEU A 329 -18.98 -25.94 14.65
CA LEU A 329 -20.31 -26.06 15.23
C LEU A 329 -20.27 -26.82 16.57
N CYS A 330 -20.70 -26.14 17.63
CA CYS A 330 -20.88 -26.72 18.96
C CYS A 330 -22.36 -26.94 19.27
N ARG A 331 -22.71 -28.13 19.78
CA ARG A 331 -24.08 -28.47 20.20
C ARG A 331 -24.09 -28.98 21.63
N PRO A 332 -24.98 -28.45 22.50
CA PRO A 332 -25.16 -28.97 23.86
C PRO A 332 -25.43 -30.49 23.84
N HIS A 333 -25.01 -31.19 24.88
CA HIS A 333 -25.15 -32.65 25.06
C HIS A 333 -24.42 -33.55 24.04
N ARG A 334 -23.87 -32.99 22.96
CA ARG A 334 -23.06 -33.71 21.97
C ARG A 334 -21.56 -33.44 22.12
N HIS A 335 -21.20 -32.18 22.37
CA HIS A 335 -19.81 -31.75 22.49
C HIS A 335 -19.53 -31.24 23.91
N PRO A 336 -18.33 -31.50 24.48
CA PRO A 336 -17.95 -30.98 25.79
C PRO A 336 -17.74 -29.46 25.72
N GLY A 337 -18.02 -28.73 26.80
CA GLY A 337 -17.62 -27.31 26.90
C GLY A 337 -16.10 -27.16 26.79
N GLY A 338 -15.63 -26.10 26.12
CA GLY A 338 -14.19 -25.90 25.91
C GLY A 338 -13.86 -25.07 24.67
N HIS A 339 -12.62 -25.21 24.19
CA HIS A 339 -12.11 -24.41 23.07
C HIS A 339 -12.74 -24.85 21.75
N VAL A 340 -13.62 -24.02 21.20
CA VAL A 340 -14.19 -24.21 19.86
C VAL A 340 -13.19 -23.79 18.79
N LEU A 341 -12.36 -22.82 19.11
CA LEU A 341 -11.36 -22.26 18.22
C LEU A 341 -10.19 -21.77 19.07
N TYR A 342 -8.98 -22.13 18.65
CA TYR A 342 -7.72 -21.69 19.24
C TYR A 342 -6.60 -21.79 18.20
N GLY A 343 -5.58 -20.95 18.29
CA GLY A 343 -4.57 -20.74 17.25
C GLY A 343 -4.56 -19.29 16.72
N PRO A 344 -3.80 -18.95 15.68
CA PRO A 344 -2.84 -19.79 14.93
C PRO A 344 -1.43 -19.81 15.54
N TYR A 345 -1.18 -19.11 16.66
CA TYR A 345 0.16 -18.83 17.18
C TYR A 345 0.99 -17.92 16.26
N THR A 346 0.38 -16.85 15.78
CA THR A 346 0.99 -15.94 14.80
C THR A 346 2.03 -15.02 15.44
N THR A 347 3.12 -14.79 14.71
CA THR A 347 4.14 -13.78 15.01
C THR A 347 4.08 -12.62 14.01
N GLU A 348 3.05 -12.58 13.16
CA GLU A 348 2.95 -11.65 12.03
C GLU A 348 2.48 -10.25 12.43
N LEU A 349 2.03 -10.04 13.68
CA LEU A 349 1.48 -8.76 14.14
C LEU A 349 2.62 -7.85 14.64
N PRO A 350 2.85 -6.69 14.01
CA PRO A 350 3.75 -5.68 14.55
C PRO A 350 3.26 -5.13 15.90
N PRO A 351 4.13 -4.49 16.71
CA PRO A 351 3.68 -3.75 17.89
C PRO A 351 2.64 -2.68 17.54
N GLY A 352 1.55 -2.60 18.29
CA GLY A 352 0.46 -1.66 18.00
C GLY A 352 -0.87 -2.03 18.68
N ARG A 353 -1.91 -1.24 18.43
CA ARG A 353 -3.28 -1.51 18.89
C ARG A 353 -4.09 -2.21 17.82
N TYR A 354 -4.87 -3.22 18.23
CA TYR A 354 -5.64 -4.10 17.35
C TYR A 354 -7.01 -4.41 17.93
N SER A 355 -7.93 -4.81 17.07
CA SER A 355 -9.24 -5.38 17.39
C SER A 355 -9.34 -6.76 16.77
N ALA A 356 -9.49 -7.81 17.58
CA ALA A 356 -9.86 -9.14 17.13
C ALA A 356 -11.40 -9.25 17.04
N ARG A 357 -11.91 -9.48 15.83
CA ARG A 357 -13.34 -9.62 15.52
C ARG A 357 -13.65 -11.08 15.26
N THR A 358 -14.36 -11.71 16.20
CA THR A 358 -14.79 -13.10 16.06
C THR A 358 -16.21 -13.13 15.49
N ARG A 359 -16.37 -13.85 14.38
CA ARG A 359 -17.66 -14.01 13.70
C ARG A 359 -18.42 -15.21 14.26
N LEU A 360 -19.50 -14.93 14.97
CA LEU A 360 -20.26 -15.91 15.75
C LEU A 360 -21.74 -15.93 15.36
N LYS A 361 -22.37 -17.07 15.56
CA LYS A 361 -23.83 -17.24 15.47
C LYS A 361 -24.28 -18.19 16.57
N VAL A 362 -25.34 -17.83 17.27
CA VAL A 362 -25.99 -18.69 18.29
C VAL A 362 -27.36 -19.12 17.80
N GLU A 363 -27.75 -20.36 18.12
CA GLU A 363 -29.08 -20.88 17.81
C GLU A 363 -29.83 -21.17 19.12
N CYS A 364 -30.97 -20.49 19.31
CA CYS A 364 -31.92 -20.68 20.41
C CYS A 364 -31.25 -20.85 21.79
N PRO A 365 -30.57 -19.81 22.34
CA PRO A 365 -30.00 -19.90 23.68
C PRO A 365 -31.13 -20.08 24.72
N PRO A 366 -30.95 -20.97 25.72
CA PRO A 366 -31.88 -21.09 26.83
C PRO A 366 -32.09 -19.75 27.57
N PRO A 367 -33.29 -19.50 28.12
CA PRO A 367 -33.66 -18.20 28.70
C PRO A 367 -32.85 -17.79 29.93
N ASP A 368 -32.18 -18.75 30.58
CA ASP A 368 -31.38 -18.62 31.80
C ASP A 368 -29.85 -18.55 31.56
N VAL A 369 -29.40 -18.53 30.30
CA VAL A 369 -27.96 -18.49 30.00
C VAL A 369 -27.39 -17.08 30.16
N GLU A 370 -26.48 -16.92 31.11
CA GLU A 370 -25.73 -15.67 31.29
C GLU A 370 -24.56 -15.53 30.31
N ASN A 371 -23.81 -16.62 30.07
CA ASN A 371 -22.58 -16.61 29.27
C ASN A 371 -22.62 -17.71 28.20
N LEU A 372 -22.35 -17.34 26.95
CA LEU A 372 -22.30 -18.24 25.80
C LEU A 372 -20.89 -18.75 25.52
N CYS A 373 -19.94 -17.82 25.46
CA CYS A 373 -18.54 -18.10 25.27
C CYS A 373 -17.67 -16.98 25.83
N GLN A 374 -16.38 -17.27 25.98
CA GLN A 374 -15.34 -16.30 26.30
C GLN A 374 -14.42 -16.15 25.09
N LEU A 375 -14.22 -14.91 24.66
CA LEU A 375 -13.22 -14.54 23.67
C LEU A 375 -11.93 -14.15 24.39
N GLU A 376 -10.79 -14.63 23.93
CA GLU A 376 -9.48 -14.28 24.49
C GLU A 376 -8.45 -14.02 23.39
N VAL A 377 -7.55 -13.07 23.67
CA VAL A 377 -6.27 -12.92 22.99
C VAL A 377 -5.19 -13.38 23.96
N TYR A 378 -4.47 -14.44 23.60
CA TYR A 378 -3.46 -15.07 24.45
C TYR A 378 -2.08 -15.00 23.78
N ASP A 379 -1.07 -14.63 24.53
CA ASP A 379 0.33 -14.69 24.11
C ASP A 379 0.96 -15.99 24.62
N ALA A 380 1.24 -16.90 23.69
CA ALA A 380 1.86 -18.19 23.99
C ALA A 380 3.36 -18.08 24.28
N ALA A 381 4.01 -16.95 24.00
CA ALA A 381 5.41 -16.75 24.36
C ALA A 381 5.56 -16.40 25.85
N SER A 382 4.65 -15.56 26.39
CA SER A 382 4.65 -15.15 27.81
C SER A 382 3.64 -15.88 28.68
N GLU A 383 2.82 -16.74 28.11
CA GLU A 383 1.72 -17.46 28.76
C GLU A 383 0.68 -16.54 29.43
N ARG A 384 0.36 -15.41 28.79
CA ARG A 384 -0.56 -14.40 29.34
C ARG A 384 -1.75 -14.13 28.45
N VAL A 385 -2.92 -13.94 29.06
CA VAL A 385 -4.10 -13.37 28.40
C VAL A 385 -3.92 -11.85 28.31
N LEU A 386 -3.91 -11.31 27.09
CA LEU A 386 -3.76 -9.89 26.81
C LEU A 386 -5.10 -9.15 26.88
N ALA A 387 -6.17 -9.80 26.43
CA ALA A 387 -7.53 -9.29 26.46
C ALA A 387 -8.52 -10.45 26.58
N SER A 388 -9.62 -10.23 27.28
CA SER A 388 -10.71 -11.20 27.35
C SER A 388 -12.07 -10.53 27.46
N ARG A 389 -13.11 -11.19 26.93
CA ARG A 389 -14.50 -10.73 27.01
C ARG A 389 -15.44 -11.93 27.07
N TRP A 390 -16.36 -11.89 28.03
CA TRP A 390 -17.52 -12.78 28.04
C TRP A 390 -18.58 -12.31 27.05
N VAL A 391 -19.11 -13.24 26.27
CA VAL A 391 -20.19 -13.01 25.31
C VAL A 391 -21.50 -13.49 25.92
N ARG A 392 -22.47 -12.57 26.00
CA ARG A 392 -23.80 -12.82 26.51
C ARG A 392 -24.81 -12.91 25.36
N PRO A 393 -25.98 -13.53 25.55
CA PRO A 393 -27.01 -13.58 24.51
C PRO A 393 -27.42 -12.19 23.99
N GLY A 394 -27.40 -11.16 24.84
CA GLY A 394 -27.73 -9.79 24.46
C GLY A 394 -26.68 -9.08 23.58
N ASP A 395 -25.45 -9.60 23.49
CA ASP A 395 -24.41 -9.06 22.60
C ASP A 395 -24.62 -9.47 21.13
N LEU A 396 -25.47 -10.47 20.88
CA LEU A 396 -25.69 -11.05 19.55
C LEU A 396 -27.00 -10.56 18.92
N ALA A 397 -27.00 -10.41 17.59
CA ALA A 397 -28.23 -10.13 16.86
C ALA A 397 -29.27 -11.24 17.07
N ARG A 398 -30.55 -10.86 17.24
CA ARG A 398 -31.65 -11.83 17.46
C ARG A 398 -31.82 -12.73 16.23
N GLY A 399 -32.14 -14.02 16.46
CA GLY A 399 -32.39 -15.01 15.41
C GLY A 399 -31.13 -15.71 14.91
N THR A 400 -31.13 -16.22 13.68
CA THR A 400 -30.05 -17.04 13.10
C THR A 400 -28.97 -16.22 12.38
N THR A 401 -28.73 -14.99 12.81
CA THR A 401 -27.89 -13.99 12.12
C THR A 401 -26.46 -14.01 12.65
N TRP A 402 -25.48 -13.84 11.75
CA TRP A 402 -24.07 -13.71 12.13
C TRP A 402 -23.79 -12.35 12.78
N THR A 403 -23.01 -12.35 13.86
CA THR A 403 -22.56 -11.14 14.55
C THR A 403 -21.04 -11.15 14.66
N ASP A 404 -20.40 -10.01 14.41
CA ASP A 404 -18.96 -9.82 14.59
C ASP A 404 -18.71 -9.13 15.94
N LEU A 405 -18.06 -9.83 16.87
CA LEU A 405 -17.74 -9.29 18.20
C LEU A 405 -16.27 -8.89 18.27
N ALA A 406 -16.05 -7.60 18.56
CA ALA A 406 -14.71 -7.04 18.72
C ALA A 406 -14.17 -7.22 20.15
N LEU A 407 -12.87 -7.50 20.21
CA LEU A 407 -12.03 -7.54 21.39
C LEU A 407 -10.73 -6.77 21.12
N ASP A 408 -10.59 -5.61 21.73
CA ASP A 408 -9.41 -4.75 21.56
C ASP A 408 -8.22 -5.25 22.41
N PHE A 409 -7.02 -5.16 21.85
CA PHE A 409 -5.77 -5.57 22.49
C PHE A 409 -4.57 -4.77 21.97
N ALA A 410 -3.45 -4.83 22.70
CA ALA A 410 -2.17 -4.28 22.26
C ALA A 410 -1.17 -5.42 22.01
N ALA A 411 -0.53 -5.43 20.84
CA ALA A 411 0.54 -6.35 20.51
C ALA A 411 1.92 -5.71 20.76
N ALA A 412 2.90 -6.53 21.09
CA ALA A 412 4.29 -6.17 21.33
C ALA A 412 5.25 -7.10 20.55
N ALA A 413 6.50 -6.68 20.40
CA ALA A 413 7.50 -7.46 19.68
C ALA A 413 7.79 -8.79 20.40
N GLY A 414 8.04 -9.86 19.63
CA GLY A 414 8.38 -11.19 20.16
C GLY A 414 7.22 -12.01 20.71
N GLN A 415 5.97 -11.53 20.58
CA GLN A 415 4.78 -12.27 21.00
C GLN A 415 4.42 -13.39 20.01
N ARG A 416 3.78 -14.44 20.52
CA ARG A 416 3.23 -15.55 19.73
C ARG A 416 1.74 -15.66 20.00
N LEU A 417 0.94 -14.95 19.21
CA LEU A 417 -0.45 -14.64 19.53
C LEU A 417 -1.44 -15.70 19.08
N GLU A 418 -2.41 -15.94 19.95
CA GLU A 418 -3.47 -16.92 19.81
C GLU A 418 -4.83 -16.24 20.07
N PHE A 419 -5.80 -16.48 19.20
CA PHE A 419 -7.16 -16.00 19.33
C PHE A 419 -8.04 -17.18 19.71
N ARG A 420 -8.67 -17.11 20.88
CA ARG A 420 -9.40 -18.23 21.47
C ARG A 420 -10.86 -17.91 21.62
N THR A 421 -11.69 -18.93 21.40
CA THR A 421 -13.13 -18.92 21.73
C THR A 421 -13.43 -20.14 22.58
N MET A 422 -13.65 -19.92 23.88
CA MET A 422 -14.07 -20.96 24.83
C MET A 422 -15.59 -20.96 24.96
N TRP A 423 -16.23 -22.05 24.58
CA TRP A 423 -17.68 -22.21 24.66
C TRP A 423 -18.13 -22.80 26.00
N ALA A 424 -19.19 -22.22 26.56
CA ALA A 424 -19.73 -22.58 27.87
C ALA A 424 -20.53 -23.90 27.88
N GLY A 425 -20.85 -24.47 26.72
CA GLY A 425 -21.59 -25.74 26.62
C GLY A 425 -23.13 -25.60 26.64
N THR A 426 -23.65 -24.38 26.73
CA THR A 426 -25.06 -24.12 27.10
C THR A 426 -26.00 -23.91 25.91
N ALA A 427 -25.49 -23.43 24.77
CA ALA A 427 -26.29 -23.15 23.57
C ALA A 427 -25.55 -23.58 22.31
N THR A 428 -26.28 -23.86 21.22
CA THR A 428 -25.66 -24.19 19.94
C THR A 428 -24.92 -22.96 19.41
N LEU A 429 -23.61 -23.08 19.20
CA LEU A 429 -22.72 -21.98 18.79
C LEU A 429 -21.99 -22.35 17.50
N ARG A 430 -21.97 -21.43 16.53
CA ARG A 430 -21.15 -21.49 15.33
C ARG A 430 -20.07 -20.42 15.36
N VAL A 431 -18.86 -20.78 14.98
CA VAL A 431 -17.71 -19.87 14.81
C VAL A 431 -17.20 -20.01 13.38
N ARG A 432 -17.14 -18.89 12.65
CA ARG A 432 -16.72 -18.89 11.23
C ARG A 432 -15.29 -18.47 11.02
N GLN A 433 -14.87 -17.40 11.71
CA GLN A 433 -13.55 -16.81 11.50
C GLN A 433 -13.19 -15.89 12.65
N VAL A 434 -11.90 -15.61 12.76
CA VAL A 434 -11.36 -14.47 13.51
C VAL A 434 -10.68 -13.54 12.51
N GLU A 435 -11.13 -12.29 12.49
CA GLU A 435 -10.52 -11.21 11.74
C GLU A 435 -9.81 -10.27 12.72
N VAL A 436 -8.51 -10.07 12.57
CA VAL A 436 -7.78 -9.03 13.30
C VAL A 436 -7.58 -7.84 12.40
N VAL A 437 -8.02 -6.68 12.87
CA VAL A 437 -7.84 -5.38 12.22
C VAL A 437 -7.13 -4.41 13.16
N GLY A 438 -6.23 -3.59 12.66
CA GLY A 438 -5.57 -2.54 13.45
C GLY A 438 -4.12 -2.30 13.02
N GLY A 439 -3.22 -2.13 13.96
CA GLY A 439 -1.79 -1.97 13.66
C GLY A 439 -1.34 -0.53 13.48
N GLN A 440 -2.04 0.43 14.10
CA GLN A 440 -1.42 1.73 14.34
C GLN A 440 -0.11 1.50 15.10
N ARG A 441 1.02 1.80 14.42
CA ARG A 441 2.38 1.68 14.96
C ARG A 441 2.68 2.66 16.09
N VAL A 442 1.72 3.50 16.46
CA VAL A 442 1.84 4.45 17.55
C VAL A 442 1.09 3.89 18.76
N ALA A 443 1.69 2.92 19.44
CA ALA A 443 1.20 2.51 20.76
C ALA A 443 1.49 3.63 21.78
N PRO A 444 0.50 4.11 22.55
CA PRO A 444 0.77 5.00 23.67
C PRO A 444 1.47 4.20 24.78
N GLY A 445 2.77 4.41 24.98
CA GLY A 445 3.48 3.88 26.15
C GLY A 445 4.93 3.46 25.95
N ALA A 446 5.37 3.20 24.71
CA ALA A 446 6.79 3.11 24.37
C ALA A 446 7.03 4.20 23.33
N ARG A 447 7.94 5.15 23.55
CA ARG A 447 8.29 6.14 22.51
C ARG A 447 9.10 5.39 21.44
N PRO A 448 8.55 5.01 20.28
CA PRO A 448 9.37 4.51 19.18
C PRO A 448 10.30 5.65 18.75
N ALA A 449 11.55 5.35 18.38
CA ALA A 449 12.53 6.35 17.95
C ALA A 449 12.01 7.27 16.82
N HIS A 450 11.03 6.81 16.05
CA HIS A 450 10.36 7.55 14.99
C HIS A 450 9.56 8.77 15.45
N LEU A 451 9.12 8.83 16.73
CA LEU A 451 8.32 9.98 17.21
C LEU A 451 9.12 11.28 17.28
N ASP A 452 10.45 11.18 17.39
CA ASP A 452 11.34 12.34 17.42
C ASP A 452 11.70 12.87 16.02
N ARG A 453 11.34 12.13 14.95
CA ARG A 453 11.64 12.53 13.57
C ARG A 453 10.80 13.72 13.13
N VAL A 454 11.44 14.68 12.46
CA VAL A 454 10.79 15.85 11.87
C VAL A 454 10.13 15.46 10.55
N VAL A 455 8.82 15.20 10.59
CA VAL A 455 8.07 14.69 9.44
C VAL A 455 7.07 15.70 8.89
N PHE A 456 6.82 16.80 9.59
CA PHE A 456 5.95 17.88 9.13
C PHE A 456 6.62 19.23 9.35
N ARG A 457 6.09 20.24 8.64
CA ARG A 457 6.34 21.64 8.97
C ARG A 457 5.10 22.23 9.60
N SER A 458 5.32 23.05 10.62
CA SER A 458 4.30 23.96 11.08
C SER A 458 3.96 24.90 9.94
N ALA A 459 2.72 25.38 9.91
CA ALA A 459 2.33 26.38 8.94
C ALA A 459 3.19 27.66 9.08
N ALA A 460 3.77 27.92 10.28
CA ALA A 460 4.65 29.05 10.58
C ALA A 460 6.09 28.85 10.08
N GLY A 461 6.41 27.69 9.53
CA GLY A 461 7.72 27.35 8.98
C GLY A 461 8.67 26.62 9.95
N GLY A 462 8.28 26.46 11.21
CA GLY A 462 8.97 25.61 12.19
C GLY A 462 8.85 24.11 11.86
N GLN A 463 9.75 23.31 12.43
CA GLN A 463 9.81 21.86 12.28
C GLN A 463 8.90 21.18 13.30
N LEU A 464 8.11 20.19 12.88
CA LEU A 464 7.21 19.44 13.75
C LEU A 464 7.58 17.96 13.76
N ARG A 465 7.73 17.40 14.96
CA ARG A 465 8.03 15.97 15.12
C ARG A 465 6.78 15.14 14.95
N LEU A 466 6.95 13.89 14.54
CA LEU A 466 5.85 12.94 14.37
C LEU A 466 5.00 12.83 15.65
N GLY A 467 5.64 12.79 16.83
CA GLY A 467 4.95 12.74 18.12
C GLY A 467 4.12 13.97 18.43
N ASP A 468 4.61 15.17 18.09
CA ASP A 468 3.86 16.41 18.28
C ASP A 468 2.59 16.42 17.42
N CYS A 469 2.63 15.75 16.27
CA CYS A 469 1.54 15.69 15.31
C CYS A 469 0.40 14.73 15.65
N LEU A 470 0.56 13.88 16.67
CA LEU A 470 -0.50 12.96 17.11
C LEU A 470 -1.69 13.71 17.73
N ASP A 471 -1.39 14.80 18.46
CA ASP A 471 -2.40 15.63 19.12
C ASP A 471 -2.81 16.85 18.29
N VAL A 472 -2.17 17.09 17.14
CA VAL A 472 -2.48 18.23 16.25
C VAL A 472 -3.93 18.15 15.79
N ALA A 473 -4.73 19.15 16.17
CA ALA A 473 -6.10 19.24 15.71
C ALA A 473 -6.24 19.99 14.37
N TYR A 474 -5.24 20.78 13.96
CA TYR A 474 -5.41 21.79 12.94
C TYR A 474 -4.39 21.71 11.80
N THR A 475 -4.85 21.96 10.58
CA THR A 475 -3.96 22.31 9.45
C THR A 475 -4.27 23.70 8.91
N ALA A 476 -3.29 24.31 8.25
CA ALA A 476 -3.47 25.56 7.54
C ALA A 476 -2.56 25.64 6.30
N PRO A 477 -3.00 26.31 5.22
CA PRO A 477 -2.15 26.56 4.07
C PRO A 477 -1.04 27.57 4.41
N THR A 478 0.05 27.50 3.64
CA THR A 478 1.17 28.45 3.74
C THR A 478 0.71 29.88 3.56
N GLY A 479 1.12 30.76 4.48
CA GLY A 479 0.79 32.18 4.43
C GLY A 479 -0.57 32.56 5.02
N SER A 480 -1.35 31.60 5.53
CA SER A 480 -2.58 31.94 6.27
C SER A 480 -2.27 32.81 7.50
N PRO A 481 -2.98 33.92 7.74
CA PRO A 481 -2.73 34.78 8.90
C PRO A 481 -2.91 34.06 10.25
N LEU A 482 -3.83 33.09 10.31
CA LEU A 482 -4.12 32.27 11.50
C LEU A 482 -2.89 31.50 12.01
N VAL A 483 -2.00 31.16 11.09
CA VAL A 483 -0.79 30.37 11.35
C VAL A 483 0.14 31.00 12.38
N ARG A 484 0.27 32.33 12.36
CA ARG A 484 1.12 33.06 13.30
C ARG A 484 0.44 33.31 14.64
N ALA A 485 -0.88 33.18 14.66
CA ALA A 485 -1.72 33.57 15.78
C ALA A 485 -2.12 32.38 16.65
N LEU A 486 -2.25 31.18 16.07
CA LEU A 486 -2.63 29.97 16.79
C LEU A 486 -1.44 29.35 17.54
N PRO A 487 -1.67 28.80 18.74
CA PRO A 487 -0.64 28.07 19.46
C PRO A 487 -0.28 26.78 18.72
N ASP A 488 1.01 26.44 18.72
CA ASP A 488 1.53 25.21 18.13
C ASP A 488 0.84 23.95 18.71
N PRO A 489 0.71 22.86 17.91
CA PRO A 489 1.18 22.72 16.54
C PRO A 489 0.05 22.82 15.50
N VAL A 490 0.23 23.64 14.46
CA VAL A 490 -0.62 23.68 13.25
C VAL A 490 0.17 23.17 12.06
N VAL A 491 -0.23 22.04 11.47
CA VAL A 491 0.49 21.42 10.35
C VAL A 491 0.23 22.16 9.04
N ARG A 492 1.28 22.35 8.24
CA ARG A 492 1.18 22.90 6.88
C ARG A 492 0.63 21.84 5.92
N ALA A 493 -0.70 21.79 5.75
CA ALA A 493 -1.37 20.88 4.80
C ALA A 493 -2.76 21.41 4.41
N ARG A 494 -3.25 21.05 3.22
CA ARG A 494 -4.64 21.30 2.79
C ARG A 494 -5.45 20.00 2.77
N PRO A 495 -6.78 20.07 2.92
CA PRO A 495 -7.65 18.92 2.76
C PRO A 495 -7.39 18.20 1.44
N GLY A 496 -7.12 16.90 1.53
CA GLY A 496 -6.91 16.03 0.37
C GLY A 496 -5.46 15.88 -0.11
N ASP A 497 -4.54 16.76 0.32
CA ASP A 497 -3.11 16.62 0.01
C ASP A 497 -2.50 15.39 0.71
N ALA A 498 -1.36 14.89 0.22
CA ALA A 498 -0.70 13.71 0.76
C ALA A 498 -0.36 13.87 2.26
N ALA A 499 0.15 15.04 2.66
CA ALA A 499 0.46 15.34 4.06
C ALA A 499 -0.79 15.34 4.96
N TRP A 500 -1.94 15.81 4.46
CA TRP A 500 -3.21 15.76 5.18
C TRP A 500 -3.67 14.33 5.38
N ARG A 501 -3.62 13.50 4.33
CA ARG A 501 -3.99 12.07 4.41
C ARG A 501 -3.11 11.32 5.40
N PHE A 502 -1.81 11.60 5.41
CA PHE A 502 -0.92 11.00 6.38
C PHE A 502 -1.26 11.44 7.81
N LEU A 503 -1.56 12.72 8.03
CA LEU A 503 -1.98 13.22 9.35
C LEU A 503 -3.32 12.60 9.81
N GLU A 504 -4.27 12.42 8.90
CA GLU A 504 -5.53 11.72 9.15
C GLU A 504 -5.30 10.29 9.61
N VAL A 505 -4.43 9.56 8.90
CA VAL A 505 -4.01 8.19 9.25
C VAL A 505 -3.34 8.12 10.62
N LEU A 506 -2.42 9.04 10.91
CA LEU A 506 -1.73 9.10 12.20
C LEU A 506 -2.69 9.33 13.37
N ARG A 507 -3.77 10.07 13.14
CA ARG A 507 -4.72 10.50 14.17
C ARG A 507 -5.97 9.62 14.28
N ASP A 508 -6.19 8.73 13.33
CA ASP A 508 -7.45 7.97 13.16
C ASP A 508 -8.69 8.88 13.01
N ARG A 509 -8.50 10.10 12.52
CA ARG A 509 -9.57 11.09 12.30
C ARG A 509 -9.03 12.23 11.44
N PRO A 510 -9.87 12.85 10.61
CA PRO A 510 -9.46 13.99 9.82
C PRO A 510 -8.99 15.13 10.76
N PRO A 511 -7.88 15.81 10.44
CA PRO A 511 -7.59 17.10 11.07
C PRO A 511 -8.67 18.12 10.67
N LEU A 512 -8.76 19.20 11.43
CA LEU A 512 -9.65 20.32 11.13
C LEU A 512 -8.86 21.40 10.41
N GLU A 513 -9.48 22.10 9.47
CA GLU A 513 -8.87 23.32 8.96
C GLU A 513 -8.92 24.41 10.03
N ALA A 514 -7.79 25.08 10.28
CA ALA A 514 -7.72 26.16 11.25
C ALA A 514 -8.78 27.25 10.98
N ALA A 515 -9.02 27.57 9.71
CA ALA A 515 -10.03 28.56 9.30
C ALA A 515 -11.49 28.11 9.53
N ALA A 516 -11.73 26.81 9.69
CA ALA A 516 -13.05 26.28 10.02
C ALA A 516 -13.36 26.34 11.54
N VAL A 517 -12.35 26.63 12.37
CA VAL A 517 -12.47 26.65 13.83
C VAL A 517 -12.11 28.00 14.44
N TRP A 518 -11.27 28.77 13.76
CA TRP A 518 -10.75 30.04 14.26
C TRP A 518 -10.96 31.17 13.26
N CYS A 519 -11.29 32.35 13.79
CA CYS A 519 -11.29 33.60 13.06
C CYS A 519 -10.15 34.50 13.58
N LEU A 520 -9.38 35.09 12.67
CA LEU A 520 -8.38 36.12 13.01
C LEU A 520 -8.81 37.45 12.39
N PRO A 521 -9.35 38.38 13.20
CA PRO A 521 -9.80 39.68 12.71
C PRO A 521 -8.62 40.50 12.21
N ARG A 522 -8.75 41.06 11.00
CA ARG A 522 -7.75 41.97 10.43
C ARG A 522 -8.28 43.40 10.39
N THR A 523 -7.36 44.35 10.51
CA THR A 523 -7.67 45.76 10.30
C THR A 523 -8.20 45.98 8.88
N THR A 524 -9.33 46.66 8.77
CA THR A 524 -9.89 47.12 7.50
C THR A 524 -9.25 48.45 7.05
N ASP A 525 -9.57 48.90 5.84
CA ASP A 525 -9.23 50.23 5.32
C ASP A 525 -9.69 51.36 6.29
N PRO A 526 -8.80 52.30 6.68
CA PRO A 526 -9.15 53.45 7.53
C PRO A 526 -10.38 54.25 7.06
N ALA A 527 -10.58 54.39 5.75
CA ALA A 527 -11.75 55.11 5.24
C ALA A 527 -13.07 54.36 5.48
N ALA A 528 -13.04 53.02 5.49
CA ALA A 528 -14.19 52.20 5.85
C ALA A 528 -14.49 52.28 7.35
N GLU A 529 -13.44 52.28 8.19
CA GLU A 529 -13.54 52.46 9.64
C GLU A 529 -14.21 53.80 10.01
N GLU A 530 -13.86 54.87 9.31
CA GLU A 530 -14.44 56.21 9.47
C GLU A 530 -15.92 56.26 9.04
N ARG A 531 -16.26 55.66 7.90
CA ARG A 531 -17.67 55.55 7.46
C ARG A 531 -18.54 54.79 8.46
N ALA A 532 -17.97 53.81 9.15
CA ALA A 532 -18.66 53.00 10.14
C ALA A 532 -18.81 53.66 11.52
N GLU A 533 -18.19 54.83 11.76
CA GLU A 533 -18.17 55.51 13.07
C GLU A 533 -19.58 55.68 13.69
N PRO A 534 -20.62 56.14 12.97
CA PRO A 534 -21.97 56.29 13.56
C PRO A 534 -22.55 54.97 14.06
N LEU A 535 -22.30 53.86 13.34
CA LEU A 535 -22.78 52.53 13.73
C LEU A 535 -21.98 52.00 14.93
N ARG A 536 -20.64 52.15 14.90
CA ARG A 536 -19.73 51.66 15.94
C ARG A 536 -20.05 52.28 17.30
N GLU A 537 -20.22 53.61 17.36
CA GLU A 537 -20.52 54.30 18.62
C GLU A 537 -21.94 53.97 19.12
N ALA A 538 -22.91 53.80 18.20
CA ALA A 538 -24.26 53.38 18.57
C ALA A 538 -24.30 51.94 19.13
N VAL A 539 -23.58 50.99 18.52
CA VAL A 539 -23.41 49.63 19.03
C VAL A 539 -22.74 49.66 20.40
N ARG A 540 -21.66 50.44 20.56
CA ARG A 540 -20.94 50.58 21.84
C ARG A 540 -21.85 51.08 22.95
N LYS A 541 -22.62 52.14 22.69
CA LYS A 541 -23.55 52.75 23.68
C LYS A 541 -24.68 51.78 24.03
N LEU A 542 -25.23 51.06 23.05
CA LEU A 542 -26.29 50.07 23.27
C LEU A 542 -25.80 48.91 24.15
N LEU A 543 -24.64 48.31 23.82
CA LEU A 543 -24.06 47.21 24.59
C LEU A 543 -23.72 47.64 26.03
N LYS A 544 -23.16 48.84 26.23
CA LYS A 544 -22.90 49.40 27.57
C LYS A 544 -24.17 49.60 28.38
N THR A 545 -25.26 50.06 27.74
CA THR A 545 -26.57 50.23 28.41
C THR A 545 -27.12 48.90 28.92
N ARG A 546 -26.78 47.79 28.27
CA ARG A 546 -27.10 46.41 28.70
C ARG A 546 -26.12 45.82 29.73
N GLY A 547 -25.19 46.62 30.24
CA GLY A 547 -24.21 46.19 31.25
C GLY A 547 -23.01 45.43 30.68
N ALA A 548 -22.88 45.30 29.35
CA ALA A 548 -21.70 44.71 28.74
C ALA A 548 -20.48 45.64 28.89
N ARG A 549 -19.34 45.08 29.31
CA ARG A 549 -18.08 45.81 29.43
C ARG A 549 -17.39 45.84 28.06
N VAL A 550 -17.72 46.84 27.25
CA VAL A 550 -17.11 47.04 25.93
C VAL A 550 -16.11 48.19 25.98
N SER A 551 -14.83 47.90 25.75
CA SER A 551 -13.77 48.92 25.66
C SER A 551 -13.90 49.72 24.37
N GLU A 552 -14.08 49.01 23.25
CA GLU A 552 -14.07 49.58 21.90
C GLU A 552 -14.95 48.75 20.94
N VAL A 553 -15.47 49.40 19.90
CA VAL A 553 -16.09 48.73 18.74
C VAL A 553 -15.29 49.14 17.51
N ARG A 554 -14.87 48.17 16.69
CA ARG A 554 -14.06 48.38 15.47
C ARG A 554 -14.70 47.72 14.27
N LEU A 555 -14.38 48.16 13.06
CA LEU A 555 -14.65 47.41 11.84
C LEU A 555 -13.43 46.51 11.53
N ALA A 556 -13.68 45.30 11.04
CA ALA A 556 -12.62 44.34 10.77
C ALA A 556 -12.99 43.40 9.62
N GLU A 557 -11.99 42.97 8.86
CA GLU A 557 -12.14 41.90 7.89
C GLU A 557 -12.13 40.56 8.65
N LEU A 558 -13.23 39.81 8.59
CA LEU A 558 -13.41 38.53 9.27
C LEU A 558 -13.58 37.36 8.29
N GLY A 559 -13.81 37.66 7.01
CA GLY A 559 -14.20 36.72 5.97
C GLY A 559 -15.71 36.68 5.73
N SER A 560 -16.09 36.43 4.47
CA SER A 560 -17.48 36.40 4.00
C SER A 560 -18.33 35.26 4.60
N GLY A 561 -17.69 34.21 5.13
CA GLY A 561 -18.35 33.09 5.80
C GLY A 561 -18.66 33.34 7.28
N PHE A 562 -18.28 34.48 7.84
CA PHE A 562 -18.38 34.77 9.26
C PHE A 562 -19.63 35.61 9.62
N GLY A 563 -20.09 35.54 10.87
CA GLY A 563 -21.23 36.32 11.38
C GLY A 563 -21.02 37.84 11.34
N VAL A 564 -21.99 38.62 11.86
CA VAL A 564 -21.97 40.09 11.76
C VAL A 564 -20.94 40.78 12.67
N ALA A 565 -20.50 40.09 13.74
CA ALA A 565 -19.52 40.62 14.69
C ALA A 565 -18.92 39.49 15.55
N LEU A 566 -17.82 39.79 16.25
CA LEU A 566 -17.22 38.96 17.30
C LEU A 566 -16.72 39.82 18.45
N ALA A 567 -16.49 39.20 19.61
CA ALA A 567 -15.93 39.83 20.79
C ALA A 567 -14.54 39.25 21.12
N GLN A 568 -13.61 40.12 21.52
CA GLN A 568 -12.22 39.78 21.82
C GLN A 568 -11.73 40.46 23.09
N SER A 569 -10.81 39.82 23.82
CA SER A 569 -10.09 40.48 24.92
C SER A 569 -9.17 41.58 24.40
N ARG A 570 -8.49 41.32 23.27
CA ARG A 570 -7.66 42.27 22.56
C ARG A 570 -7.87 42.10 21.05
N PHE A 571 -7.98 43.23 20.34
CA PHE A 571 -8.14 43.22 18.89
C PHE A 571 -6.97 42.52 18.20
N GLY A 572 -7.29 41.68 17.20
CA GLY A 572 -6.30 40.93 16.43
C GLY A 572 -5.83 39.61 17.05
N GLU A 573 -6.44 39.16 18.16
CA GLU A 573 -6.23 37.81 18.70
C GLU A 573 -7.13 36.79 17.98
N PRO A 574 -6.70 35.53 17.81
CA PRO A 574 -7.58 34.52 17.22
C PRO A 574 -8.73 34.20 18.18
N VAL A 575 -9.94 34.03 17.63
CA VAL A 575 -11.15 33.66 18.38
C VAL A 575 -11.72 32.37 17.83
N GLU A 576 -12.05 31.44 18.71
CA GLU A 576 -12.73 30.20 18.32
C GLU A 576 -14.16 30.52 17.87
N LEU A 577 -14.58 29.96 16.73
CA LEU A 577 -15.92 30.20 16.16
C LEU A 577 -17.04 29.81 17.14
N ALA A 578 -16.81 28.83 18.01
CA ALA A 578 -17.79 28.43 19.03
C ALA A 578 -18.06 29.52 20.08
N GLU A 579 -17.12 30.45 20.27
CA GLU A 579 -17.24 31.60 21.19
C GLU A 579 -17.69 32.88 20.47
N ALA A 580 -17.63 32.90 19.13
CA ALA A 580 -18.06 34.00 18.28
C ALA A 580 -19.58 34.22 18.37
N GLY A 581 -20.01 35.14 19.24
CA GLY A 581 -21.42 35.43 19.51
C GLY A 581 -21.74 35.60 20.99
N ARG A 582 -20.75 35.39 21.87
CA ARG A 582 -20.90 35.59 23.31
C ARG A 582 -20.23 36.89 23.76
N LEU A 583 -20.87 37.59 24.69
CA LEU A 583 -20.25 38.67 25.44
C LEU A 583 -19.98 38.18 26.87
N PRO A 584 -18.80 38.45 27.46
CA PRO A 584 -18.55 38.09 28.83
C PRO A 584 -19.49 38.86 29.77
N GLY A 585 -20.14 38.14 30.70
CA GLY A 585 -21.11 38.66 31.66
C GLY A 585 -20.59 38.71 33.10
N GLY A 586 -21.25 39.52 33.94
CA GLY A 586 -21.00 39.59 35.39
C GLY A 586 -20.05 40.70 35.86
N LEU A 587 -20.00 40.92 37.17
CA LEU A 587 -19.25 42.01 37.82
C LEU A 587 -17.71 41.89 37.71
N LEU A 588 -17.21 40.70 37.37
CA LEU A 588 -15.78 40.40 37.20
C LEU A 588 -15.36 40.28 35.72
N ALA A 589 -16.28 40.49 34.77
CA ALA A 589 -15.96 40.43 33.33
C ALA A 589 -14.91 41.49 32.95
N ARG A 590 -13.93 41.10 32.13
CA ARG A 590 -12.96 42.05 31.56
C ARG A 590 -13.58 42.83 30.39
N PRO A 591 -13.17 44.09 30.15
CA PRO A 591 -13.59 44.82 28.96
C PRO A 591 -13.18 44.10 27.67
N VAL A 592 -14.09 44.03 26.70
CA VAL A 592 -13.85 43.42 25.37
C VAL A 592 -13.91 44.44 24.24
N VAL A 593 -13.18 44.16 23.17
CA VAL A 593 -13.32 44.80 21.86
C VAL A 593 -14.35 44.03 21.04
N VAL A 594 -15.32 44.72 20.45
CA VAL A 594 -16.26 44.12 19.50
C VAL A 594 -15.83 44.48 18.09
N ALA A 595 -15.48 43.48 17.28
CA ALA A 595 -15.12 43.66 15.87
C ALA A 595 -16.34 43.36 14.98
N LEU A 596 -16.80 44.36 14.24
CA LEU A 596 -17.89 44.27 13.26
C LEU A 596 -17.33 43.71 11.95
N ASN A 597 -18.05 42.80 11.31
CA ASN A 597 -17.61 42.14 10.08
C ASN A 597 -17.77 43.04 8.86
N ALA A 598 -16.67 43.61 8.35
CA ALA A 598 -16.64 44.41 7.12
C ALA A 598 -17.11 43.61 5.89
N ASP A 599 -16.87 42.30 5.88
CA ASP A 599 -17.16 41.43 4.74
C ASP A 599 -18.62 40.95 4.70
N HIS A 600 -19.42 41.27 5.73
CA HIS A 600 -20.81 40.81 5.83
C HIS A 600 -21.78 41.83 5.19
N PRO A 601 -22.61 41.44 4.19
CA PRO A 601 -23.49 42.36 3.46
C PRO A 601 -24.46 43.17 4.35
N LEU A 602 -24.97 42.55 5.42
CA LEU A 602 -25.80 43.26 6.40
C LEU A 602 -25.03 44.39 7.09
N VAL A 603 -23.76 44.20 7.46
CA VAL A 603 -22.98 45.23 8.16
C VAL A 603 -22.76 46.43 7.23
N ASP A 604 -22.41 46.19 5.96
CA ASP A 604 -22.28 47.25 4.95
C ASP A 604 -23.60 48.03 4.74
N THR A 605 -24.72 47.31 4.66
CA THR A 605 -26.06 47.91 4.57
C THR A 605 -26.35 48.78 5.80
N LEU A 606 -26.02 48.28 7.00
CA LEU A 606 -26.25 48.99 8.26
C LEU A 606 -25.31 50.20 8.41
N ILE A 607 -24.07 50.13 7.93
CA ILE A 607 -23.15 51.28 7.89
C ILE A 607 -23.77 52.42 7.06
N SER A 608 -24.28 52.09 5.87
CA SER A 608 -24.91 53.06 4.96
C SER A 608 -26.16 53.71 5.57
N ALA A 609 -26.95 52.96 6.34
CA ALA A 609 -28.17 53.46 6.99
C ALA A 609 -27.91 54.19 8.32
N ALA A 610 -26.79 53.90 8.99
CA ALA A 610 -26.49 54.44 10.32
C ALA A 610 -26.29 55.96 10.35
N SER A 611 -26.00 56.60 9.22
CA SER A 611 -25.94 58.07 9.14
C SER A 611 -27.29 58.74 9.43
N ARG A 612 -28.41 58.02 9.23
CA ARG A 612 -29.77 58.52 9.50
C ARG A 612 -30.37 57.89 10.76
N GLU A 613 -30.16 56.59 10.94
CA GLU A 613 -30.84 55.80 11.97
C GLU A 613 -29.86 54.90 12.76
N PRO A 614 -28.86 55.49 13.47
CA PRO A 614 -27.74 54.74 14.04
C PRO A 614 -28.15 53.72 15.10
N PHE A 615 -29.10 54.06 15.99
CA PHE A 615 -29.54 53.15 17.06
C PHE A 615 -30.46 52.03 16.59
N LEU A 616 -31.25 52.25 15.53
CA LEU A 616 -32.00 51.18 14.89
C LEU A 616 -31.06 50.18 14.22
N CYS A 617 -30.04 50.69 13.52
CA CYS A 617 -29.02 49.85 12.90
C CYS A 617 -28.22 49.07 13.94
N ALA A 618 -27.84 49.71 15.06
CA ALA A 618 -27.17 49.05 16.17
C ALA A 618 -28.03 47.94 16.81
N TYR A 619 -29.35 48.17 16.97
CA TYR A 619 -30.28 47.14 17.44
C TYR A 619 -30.28 45.91 16.52
N LEU A 620 -30.46 46.12 15.20
CA LEU A 620 -30.50 45.03 14.22
C LEU A 620 -29.18 44.24 14.22
N LEU A 621 -28.05 44.93 14.30
CA LEU A 621 -26.73 44.31 14.36
C LEU A 621 -26.56 43.49 15.64
N VAL A 622 -26.83 44.08 16.82
CA VAL A 622 -26.64 43.42 18.12
C VAL A 622 -27.61 42.25 18.26
N LYS A 623 -28.84 42.37 17.78
CA LYS A 623 -29.80 41.26 17.72
C LYS A 623 -29.24 40.10 16.90
N ARG A 624 -28.70 40.40 15.71
CA ARG A 624 -28.12 39.38 14.85
C ARG A 624 -26.84 38.77 15.44
N PHE A 625 -26.06 39.57 16.17
CA PHE A 625 -24.83 39.15 16.84
C PHE A 625 -25.11 38.21 18.03
N LEU A 626 -25.99 38.60 18.95
CA LEU A 626 -26.21 37.88 20.22
C LEU A 626 -27.29 36.80 20.13
N GLN A 627 -28.17 36.86 19.14
CA GLN A 627 -29.33 35.97 18.98
C GLN A 627 -30.12 35.78 20.31
N PRO A 628 -30.55 36.88 20.95
CA PRO A 628 -31.18 36.83 22.27
C PRO A 628 -32.52 36.09 22.26
N ALA A 629 -32.93 35.59 23.44
CA ALA A 629 -34.28 35.08 23.64
C ALA A 629 -35.33 36.21 23.44
N PRO A 630 -36.61 35.89 23.17
CA PRO A 630 -37.62 36.90 22.87
C PRO A 630 -37.78 38.02 23.93
N GLU A 631 -37.62 37.67 25.20
CA GLU A 631 -37.71 38.61 26.33
C GLU A 631 -36.52 39.60 26.31
N ASP A 632 -35.30 39.07 26.13
CA ASP A 632 -34.08 39.86 26.00
C ASP A 632 -34.07 40.73 24.72
N ASP A 633 -34.69 40.26 23.64
CA ASP A 633 -34.85 41.00 22.38
C ASP A 633 -35.77 42.21 22.55
N ALA A 634 -36.89 42.06 23.26
CA ALA A 634 -37.81 43.16 23.57
C ALA A 634 -37.12 44.23 24.43
N GLU A 635 -36.34 43.81 25.44
CA GLU A 635 -35.52 44.72 26.23
C GLU A 635 -34.42 45.41 25.41
N LEU A 636 -33.79 44.69 24.47
CA LEU A 636 -32.78 45.25 23.58
C LEU A 636 -33.39 46.33 22.66
N ALA A 637 -34.59 46.08 22.12
CA ALA A 637 -35.34 47.05 21.32
C ALA A 637 -35.72 48.30 22.14
N LEU A 638 -36.19 48.11 23.38
CA LEU A 638 -36.52 49.21 24.30
C LEU A 638 -35.28 50.03 24.66
N ALA A 639 -34.13 49.39 24.90
CA ALA A 639 -32.87 50.06 25.17
C ALA A 639 -32.44 50.93 23.97
N ALA A 640 -32.49 50.38 22.75
CA ALA A 640 -32.19 51.13 21.54
C ALA A 640 -33.13 52.33 21.34
N TRP A 641 -34.44 52.15 21.58
CA TRP A 641 -35.43 53.24 21.52
C TRP A 641 -35.14 54.34 22.55
N ARG A 642 -34.89 53.98 23.81
CA ARG A 642 -34.59 54.94 24.89
C ARG A 642 -33.34 55.76 24.61
N VAL A 643 -32.33 55.15 24.00
CA VAL A 643 -31.09 55.83 23.63
C VAL A 643 -31.28 56.71 22.39
N ARG A 644 -32.19 56.36 21.47
CA ARG A 644 -32.58 57.19 20.32
C ARG A 644 -33.33 58.46 20.73
N CYS A 645 -34.20 58.38 21.73
CA CYS A 645 -35.05 59.50 22.17
C CYS A 645 -34.40 60.45 23.18
N ARG A 646 -33.14 60.19 23.58
CA ARG A 646 -32.32 61.04 24.45
C ARG A 646 -31.18 61.65 23.64
#